data_AF-A0A974NG78-F1
#
_entry.id   AF-A0A974NG78-F1
#
_cell.length_a   1.000
_cell.length_b   1.000
_cell.length_c   1.000
_cell.angle_alpha   90.00
_cell.angle_beta   90.00
_cell.angle_gamma   90.00
#
_symmetry.space_group_name_H-M   'P 1'
#
loop_
_entity.id
_entity.type
_entity.pdbx_description
1 polymer ?
#
loop_
_entity_poly.entity_id
_entity_poly.type
_entity_poly.pdbx_seq_one_letter_code
_entity_poly.pdbx_strand_id
1 'polypeptide(L)'
;MKKQVIPMLLALAVSTIHAEQTIKYTYNDMGQITNIDGPRYDVEDITHYNYNNDGQLTSIVNPLGHTVIYSNFDNYGNPQMITDENGIVSTLTYTTQGWLASITTSASKTSFTYDAIGQITKVTFPDNSILSYTWDDAKRLTSIKNNLNDSIHYTYDAMGNRTEEVIKKGTTITYQFKRQFDELGRVLALVGSSNQVYQYSYGTHGKPLSETDPKGTQITHRYNPDNYLTMDTYGSNYTYHDRDVHGNVTRAKDFGSSSTWYTYSDLNQIVEEQSSARGITNYRYDKAGNLLKETNARGYITQYNYDSLNRLITQLYPDNTELNVEYIYDQPETGFYNIGYLTTINDNSGTTEYNYNNLGLVAQEKRQLKLDGVLLGNQQIINYTYDIAGRVLTTDYGLATLKYTRNTGGQITAITLVQNGRTLTLANYITYQPFGTGITGLKWKNDLTLNRSYDLDGQLTQQIIGSVTTDYQYDVNGNITQIADSQFGIVNYQYNELNRLTQEQATDTTNYTYNVVGNRTNRENSQGSLPIWFDDSGNIYNIYSIYYAKDVMNNITGYKDRTKRFEYDESNRFSKVIKTENNIQTTLARYIHNAYGERTIKVKEDSSISTFMYNDIGQLIGETQYNSAKEKVKEIYWAWLDTLPIAQIEVPFTNGIAGTQIVYYIHSDHLDTPRWATNQNGQKVWSWQSDAYGTTMANEDPLGTGINTTIPLRFAGQYFDQETDFHYNYFRTYIPDLGRYSQSDPIGLDGGWNTFGYVEGNPLMKSDKYGLWGIFSKKSSNWLTQELMDKIKDLGGEKLADYVSGRADLSCTARCTSASLCLICCQVNGDCRAECARSCTGNSDSPLCKGFTDWIDGNKSFSNEERVRLRKAAHQLEKTLEAYKSNSPNK
;
A
#
# COMPACT_ATOMS: atom_id res chain seq x y z
N MET A 1 45.78 9.97 54.15
CA MET A 1 45.98 8.51 53.99
C MET A 1 44.62 7.86 54.26
N LYS A 2 43.86 7.63 53.18
CA LYS A 2 43.63 6.33 52.49
C LYS A 2 42.58 5.51 53.26
N LYS A 3 41.33 5.32 52.80
CA LYS A 3 40.72 4.95 51.50
C LYS A 3 40.19 3.50 51.61
N GLN A 4 38.91 3.34 51.24
CA GLN A 4 38.33 2.20 50.48
C GLN A 4 38.28 0.86 51.26
N VAL A 5 37.23 0.03 51.29
CA VAL A 5 36.22 -0.40 50.33
C VAL A 5 35.10 -1.07 51.13
N ILE A 6 33.90 -0.49 51.31
CA ILE A 6 32.66 -1.23 51.61
C ILE A 6 31.49 -0.33 51.15
N PRO A 7 31.24 -0.25 49.82
CA PRO A 7 30.09 -0.97 49.28
C PRO A 7 30.45 -1.55 47.90
N MET A 8 30.92 -2.79 47.88
CA MET A 8 31.25 -3.47 46.62
C MET A 8 30.94 -4.97 46.70
N LEU A 9 29.80 -5.32 47.31
CA LEU A 9 29.34 -6.71 47.39
C LEU A 9 27.82 -6.89 47.24
N LEU A 10 27.09 -5.86 46.80
CA LEU A 10 25.68 -5.98 46.38
C LEU A 10 25.46 -5.43 44.97
N ALA A 11 26.45 -5.58 44.09
CA ALA A 11 26.40 -5.19 42.67
C ALA A 11 26.87 -6.31 41.72
N LEU A 12 26.93 -7.56 42.19
CA LEU A 12 27.36 -8.74 41.43
C LEU A 12 26.36 -9.89 41.62
N ALA A 13 25.09 -9.60 41.38
CA ALA A 13 24.05 -10.57 41.06
C ALA A 13 22.80 -9.85 40.53
N VAL A 14 22.97 -8.89 39.61
CA VAL A 14 21.91 -8.66 38.63
C VAL A 14 22.25 -9.61 37.51
N SER A 15 21.82 -10.86 37.66
CA SER A 15 21.58 -11.69 36.49
C SER A 15 20.68 -10.85 35.59
N THR A 16 21.23 -10.34 34.50
CA THR A 16 20.45 -9.87 33.36
C THR A 16 19.55 -11.05 33.00
N ILE A 17 18.30 -11.03 33.48
CA ILE A 17 17.26 -11.94 33.03
C ILE A 17 17.07 -11.53 31.58
N HIS A 18 17.77 -12.21 30.68
CA HIS A 18 17.57 -12.05 29.25
C HIS A 18 16.11 -12.39 29.00
N ALA A 19 15.45 -11.63 28.13
CA ALA A 19 14.11 -11.99 27.72
C ALA A 19 14.15 -13.33 26.96
N GLU A 20 13.94 -14.45 27.67
CA GLU A 20 13.89 -15.76 27.04
C GLU A 20 12.58 -15.94 26.27
N GLN A 21 12.67 -16.32 25.01
CA GLN A 21 11.57 -16.79 24.18
C GLN A 21 11.78 -18.30 23.97
N THR A 22 10.79 -19.12 24.32
CA THR A 22 10.90 -20.58 24.20
C THR A 22 9.82 -21.08 23.26
N ILE A 23 10.20 -21.84 22.24
CA ILE A 23 9.27 -22.58 21.36
C ILE A 23 9.58 -24.05 21.56
N LYS A 24 8.58 -24.89 21.84
CA LYS A 24 8.78 -26.34 22.02
C LYS A 24 8.28 -27.10 20.81
N TYR A 25 9.08 -28.08 20.41
CA TYR A 25 8.77 -29.00 19.32
C TYR A 25 8.67 -30.41 19.87
N THR A 26 7.58 -31.10 19.56
CA THR A 26 7.41 -32.52 19.86
C THR A 26 7.51 -33.31 18.56
N TYR A 27 8.14 -34.49 18.60
CA TYR A 27 8.37 -35.33 17.43
C TYR A 27 7.79 -36.73 17.65
N ASN A 28 7.38 -37.39 16.57
CA ASN A 28 7.08 -38.83 16.58
C ASN A 28 8.39 -39.66 16.47
N ASP A 29 8.27 -40.99 16.54
CA ASP A 29 9.41 -41.92 16.44
C ASP A 29 10.14 -41.85 15.09
N MET A 30 9.52 -41.27 14.05
CA MET A 30 10.12 -41.03 12.74
C MET A 30 10.83 -39.66 12.64
N GLY A 31 10.89 -38.90 13.75
CA GLY A 31 11.50 -37.57 13.80
C GLY A 31 10.68 -36.48 13.09
N GLN A 32 9.38 -36.71 12.87
CA GLN A 32 8.46 -35.73 12.28
C GLN A 32 7.80 -34.92 13.39
N ILE A 33 7.63 -33.61 13.18
CA ILE A 33 7.00 -32.72 14.16
C ILE A 33 5.53 -33.09 14.32
N THR A 34 5.07 -33.34 15.54
CA THR A 34 3.67 -33.59 15.91
C THR A 34 3.01 -32.39 16.58
N ASN A 35 3.79 -31.58 17.31
CA ASN A 35 3.31 -30.39 17.99
C ASN A 35 4.35 -29.27 17.90
N ILE A 36 3.86 -28.03 17.74
CA ILE A 36 4.62 -26.81 17.96
C ILE A 36 3.86 -26.01 19.02
N ASP A 37 4.46 -25.83 20.18
CA ASP A 37 3.98 -25.01 21.30
C ASP A 37 4.74 -23.68 21.23
N GLY A 38 4.00 -22.60 21.01
CA GLY A 38 4.57 -21.29 20.77
C GLY A 38 5.09 -20.66 22.07
N PRO A 39 5.54 -19.39 22.00
CA PRO A 39 6.23 -18.75 23.12
C PRO A 39 5.29 -18.09 24.14
N ARG A 40 3.97 -18.06 23.89
CA ARG A 40 3.00 -17.43 24.79
C ARG A 40 2.53 -18.40 25.87
N TYR A 41 2.25 -17.86 27.05
CA TYR A 41 1.76 -18.62 28.21
C TYR A 41 0.41 -18.10 28.71
N ASP A 42 -0.03 -16.95 28.21
CA ASP A 42 -1.33 -16.34 28.49
C ASP A 42 -2.46 -17.01 27.69
N VAL A 43 -2.12 -17.73 26.63
CA VAL A 43 -3.01 -18.51 25.76
C VAL A 43 -2.37 -19.85 25.40
N GLU A 44 -3.17 -20.85 25.06
CA GLU A 44 -2.65 -22.08 24.43
C GLU A 44 -2.40 -21.79 22.95
N ASP A 45 -1.14 -21.78 22.52
CA ASP A 45 -0.71 -21.50 21.14
C ASP A 45 -0.10 -22.75 20.46
N ILE A 46 -0.72 -23.92 20.67
CA ILE A 46 -0.24 -25.20 20.16
C ILE A 46 -0.82 -25.52 18.77
N THR A 47 0.05 -25.82 17.81
CA THR A 47 -0.33 -26.36 16.49
C THR A 47 -0.01 -27.85 16.41
N HIS A 48 -0.97 -28.66 16.00
CA HIS A 48 -0.84 -30.11 15.84
C HIS A 48 -0.66 -30.52 14.38
N TYR A 49 0.17 -31.54 14.17
CA TYR A 49 0.49 -32.11 12.86
C TYR A 49 0.25 -33.62 12.89
N ASN A 50 -0.61 -34.11 12.01
CA ASN A 50 -0.97 -35.52 11.93
C ASN A 50 -0.45 -36.16 10.65
N TYR A 51 -0.02 -37.42 10.74
CA TYR A 51 0.54 -38.17 9.61
C TYR A 51 -0.12 -39.53 9.51
N ASN A 52 -0.15 -40.09 8.30
CA ASN A 52 -0.51 -41.49 8.09
C ASN A 52 0.70 -42.44 8.32
N ASN A 53 0.46 -43.74 8.19
CA ASN A 53 1.49 -44.77 8.37
C ASN A 53 2.63 -44.70 7.33
N ASP A 54 2.39 -44.05 6.19
CA ASP A 54 3.41 -43.80 5.16
C ASP A 54 4.22 -42.52 5.42
N GLY A 55 3.96 -41.84 6.54
CA GLY A 55 4.62 -40.59 6.95
C GLY A 55 4.17 -39.35 6.17
N GLN A 56 3.07 -39.42 5.43
CA GLN A 56 2.49 -38.29 4.72
C GLN A 56 1.66 -37.44 5.68
N LEU A 57 1.81 -36.12 5.63
CA LEU A 57 1.04 -35.17 6.44
C LEU A 57 -0.44 -35.22 6.04
N THR A 58 -1.33 -35.60 6.94
CA THR A 58 -2.78 -35.73 6.68
C THR A 58 -3.61 -34.57 7.21
N SER A 59 -3.16 -33.89 8.27
CA SER A 59 -3.84 -32.68 8.72
C SER A 59 -2.93 -31.77 9.55
N ILE A 60 -3.28 -30.48 9.56
CA ILE A 60 -2.76 -29.48 10.49
C ILE A 60 -3.95 -28.92 11.27
N VAL A 61 -3.82 -28.85 12.59
CA VAL A 61 -4.83 -28.25 13.48
C VAL A 61 -4.18 -27.08 14.20
N ASN A 62 -4.70 -25.87 14.01
CA ASN A 62 -4.16 -24.69 14.67
C ASN A 62 -4.67 -24.57 16.13
N PRO A 63 -4.14 -23.61 16.92
CA PRO A 63 -4.55 -23.39 18.30
C PRO A 63 -6.04 -23.10 18.55
N LEU A 64 -6.80 -22.70 17.53
CA LEU A 64 -8.25 -22.51 17.62
C LEU A 64 -9.06 -23.75 17.18
N GLY A 65 -8.38 -24.84 16.82
CA GLY A 65 -9.00 -26.07 16.34
C GLY A 65 -9.34 -26.04 14.84
N HIS A 66 -9.02 -24.96 14.12
CA HIS A 66 -9.21 -24.93 12.67
C HIS A 66 -8.32 -25.98 12.02
N THR A 67 -8.92 -26.78 11.14
CA THR A 67 -8.26 -27.96 10.58
C THR A 67 -8.16 -27.87 9.07
N VAL A 68 -6.94 -28.04 8.55
CA VAL A 68 -6.69 -28.26 7.12
C VAL A 68 -6.36 -29.74 6.91
N ILE A 69 -7.02 -30.38 5.95
CA ILE A 69 -6.90 -31.81 5.65
C ILE A 69 -6.23 -32.02 4.30
N TYR A 70 -5.27 -32.94 4.24
CA TYR A 70 -4.57 -33.36 3.03
C TYR A 70 -4.92 -34.83 2.76
N SER A 71 -5.37 -35.13 1.54
CA SER A 71 -5.83 -36.48 1.19
C SER A 71 -5.62 -36.82 -0.29
N ASN A 72 -5.94 -38.08 -0.64
CA ASN A 72 -5.75 -38.67 -1.97
C ASN A 72 -4.32 -38.46 -2.49
N PHE A 73 -3.33 -39.01 -1.79
CA PHE A 73 -1.94 -38.86 -2.20
C PHE A 73 -1.64 -39.66 -3.47
N ASP A 74 -0.86 -39.07 -4.38
CA ASP A 74 -0.31 -39.80 -5.52
C ASP A 74 0.84 -40.73 -5.09
N ASN A 75 1.38 -41.51 -6.03
CA ASN A 75 2.50 -42.43 -5.77
C ASN A 75 3.80 -41.73 -5.37
N TYR A 76 3.89 -40.40 -5.51
CA TYR A 76 5.01 -39.58 -5.07
C TYR A 76 4.77 -38.93 -3.69
N GLY A 77 3.62 -39.18 -3.08
CA GLY A 77 3.20 -38.61 -1.81
C GLY A 77 2.75 -37.15 -1.89
N ASN A 78 2.40 -36.66 -3.08
CA ASN A 78 1.80 -35.34 -3.22
C ASN A 78 0.28 -35.42 -2.99
N PRO A 79 -0.34 -34.51 -2.23
CA PRO A 79 -1.78 -34.51 -2.00
C PRO A 79 -2.54 -34.12 -3.27
N GLN A 80 -3.60 -34.86 -3.62
CA GLN A 80 -4.51 -34.50 -4.71
C GLN A 80 -5.77 -33.77 -4.22
N MET A 81 -6.02 -33.75 -2.91
CA MET A 81 -7.08 -32.95 -2.30
C MET A 81 -6.59 -32.24 -1.04
N ILE A 82 -6.94 -30.96 -0.94
CA ILE A 82 -6.76 -30.13 0.26
C ILE A 82 -8.15 -29.61 0.65
N THR A 83 -8.59 -29.90 1.87
CA THR A 83 -9.81 -29.33 2.44
C THR A 83 -9.41 -28.30 3.48
N ASP A 84 -9.82 -27.05 3.30
CA ASP A 84 -9.52 -25.98 4.26
C ASP A 84 -10.43 -26.02 5.49
N GLU A 85 -10.20 -25.08 6.41
CA GLU A 85 -10.95 -24.94 7.66
C GLU A 85 -12.44 -24.62 7.48
N ASN A 86 -12.84 -24.16 6.30
CA ASN A 86 -14.23 -23.91 5.93
C ASN A 86 -14.88 -25.09 5.20
N GLY A 87 -14.15 -26.21 5.05
CA GLY A 87 -14.61 -27.37 4.30
C GLY A 87 -14.53 -27.19 2.77
N ILE A 88 -13.89 -26.13 2.27
CA ILE A 88 -13.72 -25.90 0.84
C ILE A 88 -12.65 -26.85 0.33
N VAL A 89 -12.99 -27.62 -0.70
CA VAL A 89 -12.09 -28.61 -1.30
C VAL A 89 -11.37 -28.00 -2.50
N SER A 90 -10.05 -28.02 -2.44
CA SER A 90 -9.14 -27.75 -3.54
C SER A 90 -8.61 -29.07 -4.11
N THR A 91 -8.83 -29.32 -5.39
CA THR A 91 -8.30 -30.51 -6.09
C THR A 91 -7.03 -30.16 -6.84
N LEU A 92 -5.97 -30.94 -6.63
CA LEU A 92 -4.67 -30.78 -7.27
C LEU A 92 -4.43 -31.94 -8.22
N THR A 93 -3.91 -31.63 -9.41
CA THR A 93 -3.45 -32.64 -10.37
C THR A 93 -1.98 -32.45 -10.64
N TYR A 94 -1.29 -33.54 -11.00
CA TYR A 94 0.14 -33.53 -11.28
C TYR A 94 0.43 -34.17 -12.64
N THR A 95 1.48 -33.68 -13.27
CA THR A 95 2.09 -34.30 -14.45
C THR A 95 2.69 -35.66 -14.07
N THR A 96 3.03 -36.50 -15.06
CA THR A 96 3.70 -37.78 -14.83
C THR A 96 5.06 -37.66 -14.11
N GLN A 97 5.69 -36.48 -14.19
CA GLN A 97 6.95 -36.11 -13.55
C GLN A 97 6.77 -35.57 -12.13
N GLY A 98 5.52 -35.42 -11.66
CA GLY A 98 5.20 -34.93 -10.31
C GLY A 98 5.13 -33.40 -10.18
N TRP A 99 5.16 -32.65 -11.29
CA TRP A 99 4.92 -31.19 -11.27
C TRP A 99 3.43 -30.88 -11.22
N LEU A 100 3.03 -29.83 -10.51
CA LEU A 100 1.63 -29.42 -10.35
C LEU A 100 1.04 -29.03 -11.71
N ALA A 101 0.08 -29.81 -12.23
CA ALA A 101 -0.57 -29.55 -13.51
C ALA A 101 -1.78 -28.62 -13.38
N SER A 102 -2.54 -28.72 -12.30
CA SER A 102 -3.63 -27.77 -12.01
C SER A 102 -4.00 -27.74 -10.54
N ILE A 103 -4.59 -26.64 -10.13
CA ILE A 103 -5.38 -26.53 -8.90
C ILE A 103 -6.80 -26.08 -9.25
N THR A 104 -7.80 -26.62 -8.55
CA THR A 104 -9.21 -26.25 -8.74
C THR A 104 -9.90 -26.11 -7.40
N THR A 105 -10.42 -24.92 -7.13
CA THR A 105 -11.13 -24.55 -5.89
C THR A 105 -12.45 -23.92 -6.28
N SER A 106 -13.58 -24.46 -5.80
CA SER A 106 -14.91 -23.85 -6.06
C SER A 106 -15.18 -23.54 -7.54
N ALA A 107 -14.81 -24.46 -8.44
CA ALA A 107 -14.83 -24.33 -9.92
C ALA A 107 -13.79 -23.36 -10.54
N SER A 108 -13.12 -22.52 -9.75
CA SER A 108 -11.99 -21.71 -10.18
C SER A 108 -10.77 -22.61 -10.43
N LYS A 109 -10.25 -22.63 -11.66
CA LYS A 109 -9.15 -23.53 -12.06
C LYS A 109 -7.97 -22.78 -12.65
N THR A 110 -6.80 -22.97 -12.04
CA THR A 110 -5.52 -22.52 -12.61
C THR A 110 -4.74 -23.74 -13.08
N SER A 111 -4.22 -23.70 -14.32
CA SER A 111 -3.47 -24.82 -14.92
C SER A 111 -2.09 -24.39 -15.40
N PHE A 112 -1.13 -25.30 -15.28
CA PHE A 112 0.27 -25.11 -15.63
C PHE A 112 0.69 -26.11 -16.70
N THR A 113 1.48 -25.65 -17.65
CA THR A 113 2.13 -26.50 -18.64
C THR A 113 3.63 -26.29 -18.59
N TYR A 114 4.36 -27.36 -18.84
CA TYR A 114 5.81 -27.40 -18.67
C TYR A 114 6.49 -27.88 -19.94
N ASP A 115 7.73 -27.47 -20.14
CA ASP A 115 8.61 -28.14 -21.10
C ASP A 115 9.13 -29.49 -20.55
N ALA A 116 9.98 -30.18 -21.33
CA ALA A 116 10.47 -31.51 -20.98
C ALA A 116 11.34 -31.56 -19.71
N ILE A 117 11.83 -30.42 -19.21
CA ILE A 117 12.70 -30.32 -18.04
C ILE A 117 12.06 -29.59 -16.86
N GLY A 118 10.80 -29.17 -17.00
CA GLY A 118 9.99 -28.66 -15.90
C GLY A 118 9.94 -27.16 -15.79
N GLN A 119 10.33 -26.41 -16.83
CA GLN A 119 10.10 -24.97 -16.86
C GLN A 119 8.67 -24.69 -17.32
N ILE A 120 7.98 -23.74 -16.67
CA ILE A 120 6.61 -23.36 -17.03
C ILE A 120 6.63 -22.70 -18.40
N THR A 121 5.82 -23.19 -19.34
CA THR A 121 5.67 -22.60 -20.69
C THR A 121 4.36 -21.86 -20.87
N LYS A 122 3.33 -22.21 -20.08
CA LYS A 122 2.05 -21.49 -20.07
C LYS A 122 1.29 -21.71 -18.77
N VAL A 123 0.69 -20.63 -18.29
CA VAL A 123 -0.31 -20.58 -17.22
C VAL A 123 -1.66 -20.26 -17.84
N THR A 124 -2.70 -21.00 -17.46
CA THR A 124 -4.09 -20.71 -17.83
C THR A 124 -4.87 -20.42 -16.55
N PHE A 125 -5.42 -19.22 -16.46
CA PHE A 125 -6.19 -18.74 -15.32
C PHE A 125 -7.65 -19.22 -15.38
N PRO A 126 -8.42 -19.07 -14.29
CA PRO A 126 -9.80 -19.53 -14.22
C PRO A 126 -10.73 -18.94 -15.29
N ASP A 127 -10.47 -17.71 -15.73
CA ASP A 127 -11.21 -17.02 -16.79
C ASP A 127 -10.76 -17.40 -18.21
N ASN A 128 -9.88 -18.39 -18.33
CA ASN A 128 -9.19 -18.82 -19.56
C ASN A 128 -8.24 -17.77 -20.17
N SER A 129 -7.95 -16.67 -19.47
CA SER A 129 -6.81 -15.84 -19.83
C SER A 129 -5.52 -16.64 -19.67
N ILE A 130 -4.50 -16.30 -20.46
CA ILE A 130 -3.25 -17.07 -20.49
C ILE A 130 -2.05 -16.15 -20.41
N LEU A 131 -1.00 -16.64 -19.76
CA LEU A 131 0.37 -16.15 -19.90
C LEU A 131 1.23 -17.27 -20.46
N SER A 132 2.02 -16.96 -21.49
CA SER A 132 2.99 -17.88 -22.08
C SER A 132 4.40 -17.38 -21.82
N TYR A 133 5.30 -18.31 -21.54
CA TYR A 133 6.69 -18.06 -21.15
C TYR A 133 7.61 -18.74 -22.15
N THR A 134 8.61 -18.01 -22.63
CA THR A 134 9.64 -18.53 -23.54
C THR A 134 10.99 -18.53 -22.85
N TRP A 135 11.71 -19.64 -22.96
CA TRP A 135 13.02 -19.84 -22.35
C TRP A 135 14.06 -20.00 -23.45
N ASP A 136 15.27 -19.50 -23.22
CA ASP A 136 16.40 -19.85 -24.07
C ASP A 136 17.04 -21.20 -23.68
N ASP A 137 18.03 -21.64 -24.45
CA ASP A 137 18.76 -22.89 -24.20
C ASP A 137 19.51 -22.88 -22.86
N ALA A 138 19.86 -21.69 -22.36
CA ALA A 138 20.49 -21.46 -21.07
C ALA A 138 19.48 -21.37 -19.90
N LYS A 139 18.20 -21.65 -20.15
CA LYS A 139 17.13 -21.71 -19.14
C LYS A 139 16.81 -20.36 -18.52
N ARG A 140 16.99 -19.30 -19.30
CA ARG A 140 16.65 -17.92 -18.92
C ARG A 140 15.34 -17.52 -19.61
N LEU A 141 14.46 -16.83 -18.87
CA LEU A 141 13.18 -16.34 -19.39
C LEU A 141 13.43 -15.23 -20.41
N THR A 142 13.05 -15.40 -21.67
CA THR A 142 13.27 -14.42 -22.74
C THR A 142 12.00 -13.68 -23.17
N SER A 143 10.82 -14.23 -22.90
CA SER A 143 9.56 -13.55 -23.22
C SER A 143 8.39 -14.01 -22.35
N ILE A 144 7.53 -13.04 -22.01
CA ILE A 144 6.19 -13.26 -21.44
C ILE A 144 5.16 -12.70 -22.42
N LYS A 145 4.08 -13.44 -22.68
CA LYS A 145 3.01 -13.02 -23.60
C LYS A 145 1.63 -13.37 -23.07
N ASN A 146 0.68 -12.42 -23.13
CA ASN A 146 -0.71 -12.67 -22.75
C ASN A 146 -1.61 -13.05 -23.96
N ASN A 147 -2.88 -13.36 -23.68
CA ASN A 147 -3.89 -13.69 -24.70
C ASN A 147 -4.39 -12.48 -25.52
N LEU A 148 -4.04 -11.25 -25.15
CA LEU A 148 -4.27 -10.04 -25.93
C LEU A 148 -3.11 -9.73 -26.90
N ASN A 149 -2.09 -10.59 -26.95
CA ASN A 149 -0.82 -10.39 -27.66
C ASN A 149 0.04 -9.24 -27.12
N ASP A 150 -0.22 -8.78 -25.91
CA ASP A 150 0.76 -7.97 -25.19
C ASP A 150 1.93 -8.86 -24.81
N SER A 151 3.15 -8.31 -24.88
CA SER A 151 4.36 -9.08 -24.61
C SER A 151 5.47 -8.27 -23.97
N ILE A 152 6.28 -8.96 -23.19
CA ILE A 152 7.52 -8.47 -22.61
C ILE A 152 8.63 -9.33 -23.20
N HIS A 153 9.73 -8.70 -23.62
CA HIS A 153 10.90 -9.37 -24.16
C HIS A 153 12.14 -8.95 -23.37
N TYR A 154 13.00 -9.92 -23.09
CA TYR A 154 14.26 -9.73 -22.38
C TYR A 154 15.43 -10.11 -23.27
N THR A 155 16.43 -9.23 -23.32
CA THR A 155 17.72 -9.50 -23.95
C THR A 155 18.77 -9.73 -22.88
N TYR A 156 19.62 -10.73 -23.09
CA TYR A 156 20.70 -11.09 -22.17
C TYR A 156 22.06 -10.95 -22.82
N ASP A 157 23.07 -10.60 -22.02
CA ASP A 157 24.46 -10.76 -22.42
C ASP A 157 24.94 -12.22 -22.27
N ALA A 158 26.22 -12.46 -22.61
CA ALA A 158 26.86 -13.76 -22.49
C ALA A 158 27.01 -14.24 -21.04
N MET A 159 26.99 -13.33 -20.06
CA MET A 159 27.08 -13.64 -18.62
C MET A 159 25.71 -13.90 -17.99
N GLY A 160 24.62 -13.71 -18.73
CA GLY A 160 23.26 -13.89 -18.22
C GLY A 160 22.66 -12.67 -17.57
N ASN A 161 23.27 -11.49 -17.71
CA ASN A 161 22.67 -10.25 -17.25
C ASN A 161 21.61 -9.77 -18.23
N ARG A 162 20.44 -9.33 -17.73
CA ARG A 162 19.34 -8.80 -18.54
C ARG A 162 19.64 -7.36 -18.99
N THR A 163 20.15 -7.19 -20.19
CA THR A 163 20.60 -5.89 -20.74
C THR A 163 19.48 -5.04 -21.32
N GLU A 164 18.36 -5.63 -21.71
CA GLU A 164 17.24 -4.89 -22.30
C GLU A 164 15.90 -5.51 -21.94
N GLU A 165 14.89 -4.65 -21.84
CA GLU A 165 13.49 -4.98 -21.62
C GLU A 165 12.62 -4.17 -22.57
N VAL A 166 11.75 -4.86 -23.32
CA VAL A 166 10.86 -4.25 -24.31
C VAL A 166 9.44 -4.75 -24.11
N ILE A 167 8.50 -3.83 -23.89
CA ILE A 167 7.07 -4.14 -23.82
C ILE A 167 6.40 -3.75 -25.12
N LYS A 168 5.55 -4.63 -25.63
CA LYS A 168 4.85 -4.45 -26.90
C LYS A 168 3.35 -4.69 -26.76
N LYS A 169 2.58 -3.86 -27.48
CA LYS A 169 1.18 -4.14 -27.82
C LYS A 169 1.14 -4.75 -29.21
N GLY A 170 0.95 -6.07 -29.31
CA GLY A 170 1.17 -6.78 -30.57
C GLY A 170 2.63 -6.64 -31.03
N THR A 171 2.86 -5.96 -32.15
CA THR A 171 4.22 -5.71 -32.70
C THR A 171 4.79 -4.34 -32.33
N THR A 172 3.96 -3.43 -31.81
CA THR A 172 4.35 -2.04 -31.52
C THR A 172 5.03 -1.96 -30.16
N ILE A 173 6.23 -1.39 -30.11
CA ILE A 173 6.92 -1.10 -28.85
C ILE A 173 6.21 0.06 -28.16
N THR A 174 5.87 -0.13 -26.88
CA THR A 174 5.22 0.88 -26.04
C THR A 174 6.09 1.29 -24.86
N TYR A 175 7.09 0.48 -24.52
CA TYR A 175 8.06 0.78 -23.48
C TYR A 175 9.39 0.09 -23.79
N GLN A 176 10.50 0.77 -23.51
CA GLN A 176 11.85 0.23 -23.68
C GLN A 176 12.79 0.72 -22.59
N PHE A 177 13.58 -0.20 -22.07
CA PHE A 177 14.55 0.09 -21.02
C PHE A 177 15.81 -0.74 -21.15
N LYS A 178 16.97 -0.15 -20.88
CA LYS A 178 18.28 -0.81 -21.00
C LYS A 178 19.07 -0.76 -19.70
N ARG A 179 19.90 -1.77 -19.51
CA ARG A 179 20.79 -1.94 -18.36
C ARG A 179 22.20 -2.22 -18.85
N GLN A 180 23.18 -1.59 -18.22
CA GLN A 180 24.60 -1.89 -18.40
C GLN A 180 25.14 -2.51 -17.12
N PHE A 181 26.03 -3.48 -17.24
CA PHE A 181 26.59 -4.22 -16.11
C PHE A 181 28.11 -4.14 -16.10
N ASP A 182 28.71 -4.28 -14.93
CA ASP A 182 30.15 -4.52 -14.79
C ASP A 182 30.49 -6.01 -14.96
N GLU A 183 31.79 -6.32 -14.88
CA GLU A 183 32.32 -7.68 -15.00
C GLU A 183 31.82 -8.64 -13.91
N LEU A 184 31.23 -8.12 -12.82
CA LEU A 184 30.65 -8.90 -11.73
C LEU A 184 29.11 -9.01 -11.83
N GLY A 185 28.50 -8.54 -12.91
CA GLY A 185 27.05 -8.59 -13.13
C GLY A 185 26.27 -7.56 -12.30
N ARG A 186 26.92 -6.49 -11.82
CA ARG A 186 26.27 -5.40 -11.07
C ARG A 186 25.87 -4.27 -12.03
N VAL A 187 24.71 -3.66 -11.82
CA VAL A 187 24.14 -2.64 -12.71
C VAL A 187 24.96 -1.35 -12.66
N LEU A 188 25.73 -1.02 -13.70
CA LEU A 188 26.46 0.24 -13.83
C LEU A 188 25.60 1.40 -14.32
N ALA A 189 24.63 1.12 -15.19
CA ALA A 189 23.75 2.16 -15.69
C ALA A 189 22.37 1.62 -16.05
N LEU A 190 21.36 2.47 -15.85
CA LEU A 190 20.01 2.31 -16.35
C LEU A 190 19.77 3.39 -17.40
N VAL A 191 19.34 2.99 -18.60
CA VAL A 191 19.16 3.89 -19.74
C VAL A 191 17.71 3.83 -20.20
N GLY A 192 17.02 4.96 -20.04
CA GLY A 192 15.67 5.18 -20.55
C GLY A 192 15.64 5.36 -22.06
N SER A 193 14.44 5.38 -22.62
CA SER A 193 14.18 5.46 -24.06
C SER A 193 14.61 6.79 -24.68
N SER A 194 14.61 7.88 -23.89
CA SER A 194 15.09 9.19 -24.32
C SER A 194 16.55 9.45 -23.93
N ASN A 195 17.33 8.38 -23.72
CA ASN A 195 18.73 8.40 -23.26
C ASN A 195 18.93 9.09 -21.90
N GLN A 196 17.94 9.07 -21.02
CA GLN A 196 18.13 9.41 -19.62
C GLN A 196 19.00 8.32 -18.97
N VAL A 197 20.12 8.68 -18.35
CA VAL A 197 21.08 7.71 -17.80
C VAL A 197 21.19 7.89 -16.29
N TYR A 198 20.78 6.87 -15.54
CA TYR A 198 21.17 6.72 -14.14
C TYR A 198 22.45 5.90 -14.07
N GLN A 199 23.43 6.35 -13.30
CA GLN A 199 24.73 5.69 -13.16
C GLN A 199 24.97 5.24 -11.72
N TYR A 200 25.62 4.09 -11.58
CA TYR A 200 25.95 3.48 -10.30
C TYR A 200 27.44 3.20 -10.25
N SER A 201 28.07 3.50 -9.11
CA SER A 201 29.44 3.07 -8.83
C SER A 201 29.45 2.02 -7.73
N TYR A 202 30.45 1.14 -7.73
CA TYR A 202 30.56 0.08 -6.73
C TYR A 202 31.97 -0.02 -6.17
N GLY A 203 32.05 -0.39 -4.90
CA GLY A 203 33.29 -0.82 -4.26
C GLY A 203 33.39 -2.33 -4.17
N THR A 204 34.19 -2.80 -3.22
CA THR A 204 34.37 -4.23 -2.89
C THR A 204 33.16 -4.86 -2.19
N HIS A 205 32.26 -4.04 -1.65
CA HIS A 205 31.12 -4.47 -0.81
C HIS A 205 29.88 -4.95 -1.61
N GLY A 206 29.94 -4.95 -2.95
CA GLY A 206 28.84 -5.42 -3.81
C GLY A 206 27.57 -4.54 -3.80
N LYS A 207 27.55 -3.45 -3.02
CA LYS A 207 26.47 -2.45 -2.98
C LYS A 207 26.90 -1.14 -3.66
N PRO A 208 25.95 -0.35 -4.21
CA PRO A 208 26.27 0.91 -4.86
C PRO A 208 26.94 1.88 -3.87
N LEU A 209 28.10 2.44 -4.22
CA LEU A 209 28.74 3.53 -3.47
C LEU A 209 28.24 4.90 -3.90
N SER A 210 27.66 5.01 -5.09
CA SER A 210 26.98 6.22 -5.52
C SER A 210 25.92 5.91 -6.56
N GLU A 211 24.91 6.77 -6.60
CA GLU A 211 23.89 6.86 -7.62
C GLU A 211 23.95 8.27 -8.21
N THR A 212 23.98 8.38 -9.54
CA THR A 212 23.95 9.67 -10.24
C THR A 212 22.76 9.67 -11.18
N ASP A 213 21.89 10.66 -11.02
CA ASP A 213 20.69 10.80 -11.85
C ASP A 213 21.01 11.42 -13.23
N PRO A 214 20.05 11.41 -14.17
CA PRO A 214 20.24 12.00 -15.50
C PRO A 214 20.56 13.50 -15.53
N LYS A 215 20.25 14.27 -14.46
CA LYS A 215 20.66 15.68 -14.33
C LYS A 215 22.10 15.83 -13.81
N GLY A 216 22.74 14.75 -13.39
CA GLY A 216 24.07 14.75 -12.79
C GLY A 216 24.08 14.93 -11.28
N THR A 217 22.91 14.93 -10.63
CA THR A 217 22.81 14.93 -9.17
C THR A 217 23.31 13.59 -8.65
N GLN A 218 24.32 13.63 -7.78
CA GLN A 218 24.91 12.44 -7.18
C GLN A 218 24.57 12.31 -5.71
N ILE A 219 24.17 11.09 -5.32
CA ILE A 219 24.08 10.64 -3.93
C ILE A 219 25.17 9.60 -3.71
N THR A 220 25.94 9.72 -2.63
CA THR A 220 26.96 8.72 -2.27
C THR A 220 26.58 7.97 -1.01
N HIS A 221 26.81 6.66 -1.00
CA HIS A 221 26.49 5.76 0.10
C HIS A 221 27.76 5.31 0.81
N ARG A 222 27.73 5.28 2.15
CA ARG A 222 28.77 4.69 2.98
C ARG A 222 28.22 3.51 3.75
N TYR A 223 29.02 2.46 3.81
CA TYR A 223 28.70 1.22 4.51
C TYR A 223 29.74 0.94 5.59
N ASN A 224 29.32 0.28 6.66
CA ASN A 224 30.25 -0.32 7.62
C ASN A 224 30.79 -1.68 7.10
N PRO A 225 31.76 -2.31 7.80
CA PRO A 225 32.30 -3.61 7.39
C PRO A 225 31.27 -4.75 7.29
N ASP A 226 30.14 -4.65 8.00
CA ASP A 226 29.03 -5.62 7.96
C ASP A 226 28.04 -5.33 6.82
N ASN A 227 28.38 -4.42 5.89
CA ASN A 227 27.55 -3.98 4.75
C ASN A 227 26.25 -3.25 5.12
N TYR A 228 26.13 -2.72 6.33
CA TYR A 228 25.01 -1.85 6.68
C TYR A 228 25.26 -0.42 6.21
N LEU A 229 24.22 0.22 5.65
CA LEU A 229 24.27 1.63 5.27
C LEU A 229 24.38 2.48 6.54
N THR A 230 25.39 3.35 6.57
CA THR A 230 25.67 4.26 7.69
C THR A 230 25.45 5.72 7.32
N MET A 231 25.52 6.10 6.04
CA MET A 231 25.36 7.49 5.62
C MET A 231 25.07 7.58 4.13
N ASP A 232 24.08 8.40 3.78
CA ASP A 232 23.93 8.95 2.42
C ASP A 232 24.41 10.39 2.41
N THR A 233 25.07 10.83 1.35
CA THR A 233 25.52 12.22 1.19
C THR A 233 25.02 12.78 -0.13
N TYR A 234 24.46 13.98 -0.06
CA TYR A 234 24.03 14.77 -1.20
C TYR A 234 24.58 16.20 -1.04
N GLY A 235 25.51 16.58 -1.92
CA GLY A 235 26.26 17.83 -1.80
C GLY A 235 26.99 17.90 -0.45
N SER A 236 26.74 18.96 0.33
CA SER A 236 27.27 19.12 1.69
C SER A 236 26.40 18.47 2.79
N ASN A 237 25.23 17.92 2.43
CA ASN A 237 24.23 17.41 3.36
C ASN A 237 24.32 15.89 3.44
N TYR A 238 23.94 15.31 4.57
CA TYR A 238 24.04 13.87 4.76
C TYR A 238 22.98 13.35 5.73
N THR A 239 22.53 12.12 5.51
CA THR A 239 21.84 11.32 6.52
C THR A 239 22.86 10.47 7.26
N TYR A 240 22.52 10.00 8.44
CA TYR A 240 23.43 9.16 9.20
C TYR A 240 22.68 8.16 10.08
N HIS A 241 23.18 6.93 10.13
CA HIS A 241 22.63 5.83 10.91
C HIS A 241 23.68 5.26 11.89
N ASP A 242 23.40 5.33 13.19
CA ASP A 242 24.10 4.49 14.17
C ASP A 242 23.40 3.14 14.28
N ARG A 243 24.18 2.10 14.57
CA ARG A 243 23.66 0.74 14.76
C ARG A 243 24.23 0.08 16.00
N ASP A 244 23.47 -0.84 16.57
CA ASP A 244 23.95 -1.75 17.59
C ASP A 244 24.69 -2.96 16.99
N VAL A 245 25.13 -3.87 17.86
CA VAL A 245 25.86 -5.10 17.46
C VAL A 245 24.98 -6.11 16.70
N HIS A 246 23.66 -5.97 16.74
CA HIS A 246 22.71 -6.80 16.00
C HIS A 246 22.32 -6.17 14.65
N GLY A 247 22.83 -4.98 14.34
CA GLY A 247 22.55 -4.24 13.10
C GLY A 247 21.30 -3.35 13.16
N ASN A 248 20.63 -3.25 14.31
CA ASN A 248 19.45 -2.40 14.47
C ASN A 248 19.85 -0.92 14.45
N VAL A 249 19.03 -0.03 13.87
CA VAL A 249 19.31 1.41 13.81
C VAL A 249 19.01 2.05 15.16
N THR A 250 20.02 2.47 15.92
CA THR A 250 19.83 3.12 17.23
C THR A 250 19.68 4.65 17.12
N ARG A 251 20.17 5.23 16.02
CA ARG A 251 19.96 6.64 15.67
C ARG A 251 19.79 6.78 14.17
N ALA A 252 18.78 7.53 13.74
CA ALA A 252 18.63 8.02 12.39
C ALA A 252 18.66 9.55 12.40
N LYS A 253 19.69 10.13 11.78
CA LYS A 253 19.84 11.59 11.61
C LYS A 253 19.48 11.99 10.19
N ASP A 254 18.62 12.98 10.06
CA ASP A 254 18.20 13.53 8.77
C ASP A 254 19.28 14.43 8.12
N PHE A 255 18.98 14.99 6.95
CA PHE A 255 19.86 15.91 6.23
C PHE A 255 20.16 17.23 6.97
N GLY A 256 19.45 17.51 8.07
CA GLY A 256 19.67 18.65 8.96
C GLY A 256 20.36 18.24 10.27
N SER A 257 19.88 18.78 11.38
CA SER A 257 20.36 18.46 12.74
C SER A 257 19.45 17.47 13.49
N SER A 258 18.32 17.09 12.92
CA SER A 258 17.29 16.32 13.62
C SER A 258 17.67 14.86 13.71
N SER A 259 17.42 14.21 14.85
CA SER A 259 17.68 12.79 15.03
C SER A 259 16.49 12.11 15.68
N THR A 260 16.17 10.91 15.18
CA THR A 260 15.29 9.96 15.84
C THR A 260 16.13 8.86 16.45
N TRP A 261 15.89 8.56 17.72
CA TRP A 261 16.61 7.51 18.46
C TRP A 261 15.70 6.33 18.72
N TYR A 262 16.25 5.12 18.66
CA TYR A 262 15.55 3.88 18.92
C TYR A 262 16.28 3.07 19.98
N THR A 263 15.54 2.60 20.96
CA THR A 263 16.02 1.64 21.96
C THR A 263 15.36 0.29 21.69
N TYR A 264 16.15 -0.78 21.74
CA TYR A 264 15.69 -2.13 21.45
C TYR A 264 15.73 -3.02 22.70
N SER A 265 14.78 -3.96 22.77
CA SER A 265 14.86 -5.10 23.69
C SER A 265 15.94 -6.11 23.25
N ASP A 266 16.27 -7.08 24.10
CA ASP A 266 17.15 -8.22 23.75
C ASP A 266 16.64 -9.07 22.56
N LEU A 267 15.34 -8.99 22.24
CA LEU A 267 14.71 -9.67 21.09
C LEU A 267 14.67 -8.78 19.83
N ASN A 268 15.45 -7.69 19.77
CA ASN A 268 15.52 -6.76 18.63
C ASN A 268 14.20 -6.03 18.28
N GLN A 269 13.33 -5.84 19.27
CA GLN A 269 12.08 -5.07 19.14
C GLN A 269 12.25 -3.64 19.65
N ILE A 270 11.69 -2.65 18.96
CA ILE A 270 11.76 -1.23 19.38
C ILE A 270 10.91 -1.05 20.64
N VAL A 271 11.52 -0.75 21.78
CA VAL A 271 10.82 -0.47 23.05
C VAL A 271 10.64 1.01 23.32
N GLU A 272 11.44 1.86 22.68
CA GLU A 272 11.30 3.32 22.75
C GLU A 272 11.74 3.94 21.42
N GLU A 273 10.96 4.91 20.95
CA GLU A 273 11.36 5.86 19.92
C GLU A 273 11.38 7.27 20.52
N GLN A 274 12.48 8.00 20.32
CA GLN A 274 12.57 9.42 20.64
C GLN A 274 12.69 10.22 19.35
N SER A 275 11.59 10.82 18.91
CA SER A 275 11.51 11.61 17.70
C SER A 275 11.33 13.09 18.01
N SER A 276 12.09 13.95 17.31
CA SER A 276 11.90 15.40 17.38
C SER A 276 10.60 15.86 16.70
N ALA A 277 10.04 15.05 15.79
CA ALA A 277 8.81 15.33 15.07
C ALA A 277 7.58 14.93 15.89
N ARG A 278 7.56 13.73 16.48
CA ARG A 278 6.39 13.17 17.19
C ARG A 278 6.59 12.90 18.68
N GLY A 279 7.71 13.34 19.26
CA GLY A 279 8.05 13.15 20.67
C GLY A 279 8.47 11.72 21.01
N ILE A 280 8.40 11.37 22.29
CA ILE A 280 8.78 10.04 22.81
C ILE A 280 7.58 9.10 22.72
N THR A 281 7.77 7.92 22.12
CA THR A 281 6.78 6.83 22.10
C THR A 281 7.40 5.57 22.69
N ASN A 282 6.70 4.93 23.63
CA ASN A 282 7.15 3.70 24.27
C ASN A 282 6.29 2.52 23.84
N TYR A 283 6.92 1.36 23.66
CA TYR A 283 6.28 0.12 23.24
C TYR A 283 6.59 -1.03 24.21
N ARG A 284 5.65 -1.95 24.35
CA ARG A 284 5.85 -3.21 25.07
C ARG A 284 5.28 -4.35 24.24
N TYR A 285 5.95 -5.49 24.25
CA TYR A 285 5.54 -6.67 23.49
C TYR A 285 5.32 -7.87 24.42
N ASP A 286 4.56 -8.83 23.92
CA ASP A 286 4.52 -10.17 24.50
C ASP A 286 5.71 -11.03 24.04
N LYS A 287 5.70 -12.32 24.40
CA LYS A 287 6.75 -13.26 24.04
C LYS A 287 6.68 -13.78 22.60
N ALA A 288 5.55 -13.65 21.91
CA ALA A 288 5.45 -13.91 20.47
C ALA A 288 5.88 -12.69 19.63
N GLY A 289 6.02 -11.54 20.28
CA GLY A 289 6.42 -10.28 19.69
C GLY A 289 5.25 -9.42 19.26
N ASN A 290 4.03 -9.73 19.71
CA ASN A 290 2.87 -8.87 19.47
C ASN A 290 2.96 -7.62 20.36
N LEU A 291 2.61 -6.46 19.82
CA LEU A 291 2.61 -5.19 20.55
C LEU A 291 1.52 -5.20 21.61
N LEU A 292 1.82 -5.23 22.90
CA LEU A 292 0.83 -5.20 23.99
C LEU A 292 0.39 -3.79 24.37
N LYS A 293 1.30 -2.82 24.28
CA LYS A 293 1.05 -1.46 24.75
C LYS A 293 1.90 -0.46 23.99
N GLU A 294 1.27 0.64 23.60
CA GLU A 294 1.89 1.86 23.12
C GLU A 294 1.59 3.01 24.09
N THR A 295 2.54 3.93 24.26
CA THR A 295 2.33 5.20 24.97
C THR A 295 2.95 6.32 24.16
N ASN A 296 2.11 7.19 23.59
CA ASN A 296 2.56 8.28 22.73
C ASN A 296 3.07 9.48 23.55
N ALA A 297 3.62 10.48 22.87
CA ALA A 297 4.24 11.63 23.54
C ALA A 297 3.24 12.55 24.26
N ARG A 298 1.94 12.47 23.93
CA ARG A 298 0.85 13.15 24.67
C ARG A 298 0.51 12.43 25.98
N GLY A 299 1.08 11.25 26.22
CA GLY A 299 0.86 10.43 27.41
C GLY A 299 -0.31 9.46 27.29
N TYR A 300 -1.01 9.42 26.15
CA TYR A 300 -2.12 8.51 25.95
C TYR A 300 -1.64 7.09 25.70
N ILE A 301 -2.40 6.15 26.24
CA ILE A 301 -2.09 4.73 26.18
C ILE A 301 -3.02 4.05 25.18
N THR A 302 -2.44 3.17 24.35
CA THR A 302 -3.18 2.17 23.59
C THR A 302 -2.73 0.79 24.04
N GLN A 303 -3.66 -0.09 24.37
CA GLN A 303 -3.40 -1.48 24.74
C GLN A 303 -3.97 -2.41 23.69
N TYR A 304 -3.26 -3.48 23.38
CA TYR A 304 -3.67 -4.44 22.37
C TYR A 304 -3.70 -5.84 22.98
N ASN A 305 -4.69 -6.63 22.62
CA ASN A 305 -4.79 -8.03 23.02
C ASN A 305 -4.99 -8.92 21.79
N TYR A 306 -4.50 -10.16 21.89
CA TYR A 306 -4.42 -11.10 20.77
C TYR A 306 -4.97 -12.47 21.16
N ASP A 307 -5.61 -13.16 20.23
CA ASP A 307 -6.00 -14.57 20.40
C ASP A 307 -4.79 -15.53 20.30
N SER A 308 -5.04 -16.84 20.39
CA SER A 308 -4.00 -17.87 20.30
C SER A 308 -3.34 -18.03 18.93
N LEU A 309 -3.87 -17.41 17.88
CA LEU A 309 -3.23 -17.32 16.56
C LEU A 309 -2.45 -16.02 16.39
N ASN A 310 -2.32 -15.22 17.46
CA ASN A 310 -1.73 -13.88 17.43
C ASN A 310 -2.52 -12.89 16.57
N ARG A 311 -3.83 -13.09 16.38
CA ARG A 311 -4.70 -12.11 15.70
C ARG A 311 -5.18 -11.07 16.71
N LEU A 312 -5.14 -9.80 16.33
CA LEU A 312 -5.59 -8.67 17.17
C LEU A 312 -7.08 -8.80 17.44
N ILE A 313 -7.49 -8.89 18.71
CA ILE A 313 -8.90 -9.00 19.13
C ILE A 313 -9.44 -7.73 19.79
N THR A 314 -8.57 -6.91 20.40
CA THR A 314 -8.98 -5.61 20.94
C THR A 314 -7.87 -4.58 20.87
N GLN A 315 -8.27 -3.33 20.70
CA GLN A 315 -7.45 -2.14 20.87
C GLN A 315 -8.17 -1.21 21.84
N LEU A 316 -7.59 -1.02 23.01
CA LEU A 316 -8.21 -0.29 24.12
C LEU A 316 -7.50 1.04 24.32
N TYR A 317 -8.29 2.09 24.52
CA TYR A 317 -7.87 3.45 24.84
C TYR A 317 -8.35 3.79 26.25
N PRO A 318 -7.58 3.50 27.31
CA PRO A 318 -8.03 3.70 28.69
C PRO A 318 -8.39 5.15 29.02
N ASP A 319 -7.78 6.11 28.32
CA ASP A 319 -8.05 7.55 28.47
C ASP A 319 -9.35 7.99 27.78
N ASN A 320 -9.84 7.21 26.80
CA ASN A 320 -11.10 7.45 26.12
C ASN A 320 -11.70 6.13 25.58
N THR A 321 -12.53 5.49 26.39
CA THR A 321 -13.10 4.18 26.06
C THR A 321 -14.06 4.19 24.87
N GLU A 322 -14.53 5.37 24.42
CA GLU A 322 -15.34 5.46 23.20
C GLU A 322 -14.54 5.05 21.96
N LEU A 323 -13.21 5.20 21.98
CA LEU A 323 -12.32 4.81 20.89
C LEU A 323 -11.94 3.32 20.90
N ASN A 324 -12.39 2.54 21.89
CA ASN A 324 -12.09 1.11 21.95
C ASN A 324 -12.56 0.41 20.68
N VAL A 325 -11.72 -0.50 20.19
CA VAL A 325 -12.02 -1.36 19.05
C VAL A 325 -12.01 -2.81 19.50
N GLU A 326 -13.01 -3.57 19.05
CA GLU A 326 -13.07 -5.02 19.17
C GLU A 326 -13.10 -5.63 17.77
N TYR A 327 -12.27 -6.65 17.57
CA TYR A 327 -12.15 -7.44 16.35
C TYR A 327 -12.60 -8.86 16.65
N ILE A 328 -13.62 -9.32 15.94
CA ILE A 328 -14.21 -10.66 16.09
C ILE A 328 -13.96 -11.43 14.80
N TYR A 329 -13.43 -12.64 14.94
CA TYR A 329 -13.14 -13.54 13.84
C TYR A 329 -14.05 -14.75 13.86
N ASP A 330 -14.07 -15.46 12.74
CA ASP A 330 -14.59 -16.83 12.64
C ASP A 330 -16.09 -16.97 12.98
N GLN A 331 -16.86 -15.88 13.00
CA GLN A 331 -18.30 -15.96 13.28
C GLN A 331 -19.02 -16.65 12.12
N PRO A 332 -19.64 -17.81 12.35
CA PRO A 332 -20.32 -18.54 11.29
C PRO A 332 -21.57 -17.78 10.84
N GLU A 333 -21.77 -17.66 9.54
CA GLU A 333 -23.00 -17.15 8.94
C GLU A 333 -23.46 -18.12 7.85
N THR A 334 -24.76 -18.42 7.82
CA THR A 334 -25.30 -19.40 6.86
C THR A 334 -25.09 -18.93 5.42
N GLY A 335 -24.44 -19.76 4.61
CA GLY A 335 -24.15 -19.46 3.21
C GLY A 335 -22.81 -18.77 2.96
N PHE A 336 -22.00 -18.56 4.01
CA PHE A 336 -20.68 -17.92 3.94
C PHE A 336 -19.59 -18.77 4.60
N TYR A 337 -18.33 -18.41 4.35
CA TYR A 337 -17.14 -19.21 4.69
C TYR A 337 -16.19 -18.38 5.56
N ASN A 338 -16.61 -18.13 6.80
CA ASN A 338 -16.03 -17.10 7.66
C ASN A 338 -14.88 -17.58 8.57
N ILE A 339 -14.62 -18.89 8.67
CA ILE A 339 -13.56 -19.42 9.52
C ILE A 339 -12.19 -19.01 8.95
N GLY A 340 -11.31 -18.52 9.81
CA GLY A 340 -10.01 -17.95 9.45
C GLY A 340 -10.04 -16.46 9.14
N TYR A 341 -11.20 -15.80 9.12
CA TYR A 341 -11.36 -14.41 8.68
C TYR A 341 -11.93 -13.48 9.75
N LEU A 342 -11.62 -12.19 9.65
CA LEU A 342 -12.24 -11.13 10.45
C LEU A 342 -13.70 -10.95 10.01
N THR A 343 -14.64 -11.13 10.91
CA THR A 343 -16.08 -11.08 10.62
C THR A 343 -16.77 -9.86 11.19
N THR A 344 -16.22 -9.24 12.23
CA THR A 344 -16.83 -8.06 12.85
C THR A 344 -15.78 -7.14 13.43
N ILE A 345 -16.00 -5.84 13.24
CA ILE A 345 -15.30 -4.76 13.94
C ILE A 345 -16.36 -3.95 14.67
N ASN A 346 -16.21 -3.78 15.98
CA ASN A 346 -16.95 -2.80 16.77
C ASN A 346 -15.99 -1.67 17.15
N ASP A 347 -16.35 -0.43 16.81
CA ASP A 347 -15.57 0.76 17.14
C ASP A 347 -16.48 1.95 17.47
N ASN A 348 -15.88 3.13 17.73
CA ASN A 348 -16.61 4.36 18.06
C ASN A 348 -17.67 4.74 17.00
N SER A 349 -17.39 4.43 15.74
CA SER A 349 -18.27 4.76 14.63
C SER A 349 -19.42 3.78 14.43
N GLY A 350 -19.37 2.61 15.06
CA GLY A 350 -20.43 1.60 14.98
C GLY A 350 -19.89 0.18 14.81
N THR A 351 -20.63 -0.62 14.04
CA THR A 351 -20.30 -2.03 13.76
C THR A 351 -20.13 -2.22 12.26
N THR A 352 -19.05 -2.88 11.85
CA THR A 352 -18.80 -3.34 10.48
C THR A 352 -18.67 -4.85 10.47
N GLU A 353 -19.45 -5.55 9.64
CA GLU A 353 -19.47 -7.01 9.53
C GLU A 353 -19.06 -7.46 8.13
N TYR A 354 -18.31 -8.55 8.03
CA TYR A 354 -17.86 -9.14 6.77
C TYR A 354 -18.31 -10.59 6.65
N ASN A 355 -18.70 -10.95 5.43
CA ASN A 355 -19.01 -12.30 5.05
C ASN A 355 -18.25 -12.68 3.79
N TYR A 356 -17.67 -13.89 3.77
CA TYR A 356 -16.75 -14.33 2.71
C TYR A 356 -17.39 -15.41 1.84
N ASN A 357 -17.09 -15.38 0.54
CA ASN A 357 -17.48 -16.45 -0.38
C ASN A 357 -16.53 -17.66 -0.27
N ASN A 358 -16.83 -18.69 -1.06
CA ASN A 358 -16.06 -19.92 -1.17
C ASN A 358 -14.69 -19.78 -1.87
N LEU A 359 -14.24 -18.56 -2.13
CA LEU A 359 -12.90 -18.20 -2.59
C LEU A 359 -12.19 -17.27 -1.59
N GLY A 360 -12.73 -17.09 -0.38
CA GLY A 360 -12.15 -16.21 0.64
C GLY A 360 -12.25 -14.71 0.32
N LEU A 361 -13.08 -14.32 -0.64
CA LEU A 361 -13.29 -12.91 -1.02
C LEU A 361 -14.51 -12.35 -0.27
N VAL A 362 -14.47 -11.07 0.09
CA VAL A 362 -15.57 -10.38 0.78
C VAL A 362 -16.82 -10.35 -0.09
N ALA A 363 -17.79 -11.22 0.16
CA ALA A 363 -19.04 -11.25 -0.58
C ALA A 363 -20.03 -10.18 -0.10
N GLN A 364 -19.93 -9.79 1.18
CA GLN A 364 -20.82 -8.82 1.78
C GLN A 364 -20.14 -8.08 2.91
N GLU A 365 -20.39 -6.77 2.97
CA GLU A 365 -20.05 -5.88 4.06
C GLU A 365 -21.35 -5.27 4.62
N LYS A 366 -21.56 -5.33 5.93
CA LYS A 366 -22.70 -4.67 6.60
C LYS A 366 -22.16 -3.62 7.55
N ARG A 367 -22.71 -2.40 7.51
CA ARG A 367 -22.28 -1.30 8.38
C ARG A 367 -23.47 -0.71 9.11
N GLN A 368 -23.40 -0.67 10.43
CA GLN A 368 -24.36 0.03 11.27
C GLN A 368 -23.63 1.14 12.04
N LEU A 369 -23.85 2.39 11.62
CA LEU A 369 -23.19 3.55 12.22
C LEU A 369 -23.83 3.96 13.55
N LYS A 370 -23.01 4.57 14.41
CA LYS A 370 -23.38 5.17 15.68
C LYS A 370 -22.79 6.59 15.77
N LEU A 371 -23.56 7.50 16.33
CA LEU A 371 -23.13 8.85 16.70
C LEU A 371 -23.46 9.06 18.17
N ASP A 372 -22.43 9.28 18.99
CA ASP A 372 -22.56 9.50 20.43
C ASP A 372 -23.34 8.36 21.12
N GLY A 373 -23.01 7.11 20.76
CA GLY A 373 -23.64 5.89 21.26
C GLY A 373 -25.01 5.56 20.68
N VAL A 374 -25.59 6.43 19.85
CA VAL A 374 -26.93 6.24 19.25
C VAL A 374 -26.82 5.82 17.79
N LEU A 375 -27.63 4.83 17.37
CA LEU A 375 -27.68 4.40 15.97
C LEU A 375 -27.97 5.58 15.02
N LEU A 376 -27.21 5.68 13.95
CA LEU A 376 -27.37 6.68 12.90
C LEU A 376 -27.76 5.99 11.59
N GLY A 377 -28.96 6.28 11.11
CA GLY A 377 -29.48 5.66 9.89
C GLY A 377 -29.71 4.15 10.02
N ASN A 378 -30.11 3.53 8.91
CA ASN A 378 -30.28 2.08 8.82
C ASN A 378 -28.95 1.41 8.50
N GLN A 379 -28.85 0.10 8.80
CA GLN A 379 -27.72 -0.71 8.39
C GLN A 379 -27.54 -0.65 6.86
N GLN A 380 -26.33 -0.29 6.44
CA GLN A 380 -25.91 -0.29 5.04
C GLN A 380 -25.39 -1.68 4.70
N ILE A 381 -25.76 -2.21 3.54
CA ILE A 381 -25.29 -3.51 3.06
C ILE A 381 -24.68 -3.31 1.68
N ILE A 382 -23.43 -3.70 1.54
CA ILE A 382 -22.71 -3.72 0.28
C ILE A 382 -22.50 -5.17 -0.11
N ASN A 383 -22.98 -5.55 -1.29
CA ASN A 383 -22.75 -6.90 -1.82
C ASN A 383 -21.78 -6.85 -2.99
N TYR A 384 -20.86 -7.81 -3.01
CA TYR A 384 -19.89 -7.98 -4.07
C TYR A 384 -20.17 -9.29 -4.81
N THR A 385 -20.08 -9.23 -6.14
CA THR A 385 -20.00 -10.45 -6.95
C THR A 385 -18.69 -10.46 -7.71
N TYR A 386 -18.20 -11.66 -7.99
CA TYR A 386 -16.89 -11.88 -8.59
C TYR A 386 -17.01 -12.75 -9.83
N ASP A 387 -16.09 -12.55 -10.77
CA ASP A 387 -15.88 -13.52 -11.83
C ASP A 387 -15.14 -14.76 -11.30
N ILE A 388 -15.00 -15.77 -12.16
CA ILE A 388 -14.34 -17.03 -11.80
C ILE A 388 -12.84 -16.87 -11.45
N ALA A 389 -12.23 -15.73 -11.82
CA ALA A 389 -10.85 -15.38 -11.49
C ALA A 389 -10.76 -14.50 -10.22
N GLY A 390 -11.87 -14.29 -9.50
CA GLY A 390 -11.89 -13.54 -8.25
C GLY A 390 -11.89 -12.01 -8.40
N ARG A 391 -12.21 -11.48 -9.59
CA ARG A 391 -12.27 -10.03 -9.83
C ARG A 391 -13.70 -9.52 -9.68
N VAL A 392 -13.87 -8.35 -9.07
CA VAL A 392 -15.20 -7.75 -8.86
C VAL A 392 -15.92 -7.53 -10.19
N LEU A 393 -17.14 -8.06 -10.29
CA LEU A 393 -18.11 -7.88 -11.36
C LEU A 393 -19.17 -6.85 -11.00
N THR A 394 -19.65 -6.89 -9.76
CA THR A 394 -20.63 -5.92 -9.27
C THR A 394 -20.32 -5.47 -7.86
N THR A 395 -20.58 -4.19 -7.59
CA THR A 395 -20.67 -3.64 -6.24
C THR A 395 -22.07 -3.07 -6.09
N ASP A 396 -22.86 -3.67 -5.20
CA ASP A 396 -24.24 -3.27 -4.94
C ASP A 396 -24.35 -2.53 -3.62
N TYR A 397 -24.64 -1.23 -3.68
CA TYR A 397 -24.85 -0.35 -2.53
C TYR A 397 -26.31 -0.35 -2.03
N GLY A 398 -27.14 -1.27 -2.54
CA GLY A 398 -28.57 -1.38 -2.24
C GLY A 398 -29.44 -0.47 -3.10
N LEU A 399 -29.15 0.84 -3.14
CA LEU A 399 -29.86 1.80 -4.00
C LEU A 399 -29.25 1.94 -5.40
N ALA A 400 -28.02 1.49 -5.59
CA ALA A 400 -27.28 1.59 -6.84
C ALA A 400 -26.31 0.41 -6.93
N THR A 401 -26.22 -0.21 -8.10
CA THR A 401 -25.25 -1.27 -8.39
C THR A 401 -24.32 -0.82 -9.49
N LEU A 402 -23.02 -0.78 -9.23
CA LEU A 402 -22.00 -0.64 -10.28
C LEU A 402 -21.69 -2.03 -10.86
N LYS A 403 -21.61 -2.11 -12.19
CA LYS A 403 -21.26 -3.31 -12.94
C LYS A 403 -20.03 -3.04 -13.81
N TYR A 404 -19.07 -3.96 -13.74
CA TYR A 404 -17.82 -3.93 -14.49
C TYR A 404 -17.85 -4.99 -15.58
N THR A 405 -17.81 -4.55 -16.85
CA THR A 405 -17.66 -5.46 -17.99
C THR A 405 -16.17 -5.62 -18.31
N ARG A 406 -15.69 -6.84 -18.60
CA ARG A 406 -14.27 -7.11 -18.80
C ARG A 406 -13.99 -7.73 -20.17
N ASN A 407 -12.80 -7.48 -20.72
CA ASN A 407 -12.31 -8.18 -21.90
C ASN A 407 -11.75 -9.57 -21.55
N THR A 408 -11.27 -10.30 -22.55
CA THR A 408 -10.66 -11.63 -22.37
C THR A 408 -9.35 -11.62 -21.59
N GLY A 409 -8.70 -10.46 -21.43
CA GLY A 409 -7.53 -10.28 -20.57
C GLY A 409 -7.86 -9.77 -19.17
N GLY A 410 -9.14 -9.67 -18.79
CA GLY A 410 -9.57 -9.25 -17.46
C GLY A 410 -9.73 -7.74 -17.23
N GLN A 411 -9.38 -6.92 -18.21
CA GLN A 411 -9.40 -5.47 -18.08
C GLN A 411 -10.82 -4.91 -18.22
N ILE A 412 -11.17 -3.86 -17.46
CA ILE A 412 -12.51 -3.23 -17.50
C ILE A 412 -12.71 -2.56 -18.87
N THR A 413 -13.80 -2.85 -19.55
CA THR A 413 -14.16 -2.25 -20.86
C THR A 413 -15.38 -1.33 -20.78
N ALA A 414 -16.21 -1.50 -19.74
CA ALA A 414 -17.32 -0.61 -19.43
C ALA A 414 -17.68 -0.64 -17.94
N ILE A 415 -18.16 0.50 -17.46
CA ILE A 415 -18.73 0.67 -16.12
C ILE A 415 -20.17 1.13 -16.28
N THR A 416 -21.09 0.41 -15.66
CA THR A 416 -22.52 0.64 -15.78
C THR A 416 -23.17 0.75 -14.42
N LEU A 417 -24.01 1.77 -14.24
CA LEU A 417 -24.85 1.97 -13.08
C LEU A 417 -26.22 1.31 -13.32
N VAL A 418 -26.66 0.47 -12.39
CA VAL A 418 -28.01 -0.08 -12.36
C VAL A 418 -28.73 0.43 -11.12
N GLN A 419 -29.92 1.01 -11.30
CA GLN A 419 -30.75 1.52 -10.21
C GLN A 419 -32.24 1.40 -10.60
N ASN A 420 -33.08 0.89 -9.69
CA ASN A 420 -34.51 0.69 -9.91
C ASN A 420 -34.84 -0.04 -11.23
N GLY A 421 -34.01 -1.03 -11.60
CA GLY A 421 -34.12 -1.78 -12.85
C GLY A 421 -33.68 -1.03 -14.12
N ARG A 422 -33.32 0.26 -14.03
CA ARG A 422 -32.76 1.05 -15.14
C ARG A 422 -31.25 0.89 -15.18
N THR A 423 -30.73 0.82 -16.40
CA THR A 423 -29.30 0.65 -16.67
C THR A 423 -28.77 1.89 -17.38
N LEU A 424 -27.72 2.50 -16.83
CA LEU A 424 -27.01 3.64 -17.39
C LEU A 424 -25.53 3.30 -17.50
N THR A 425 -25.02 3.15 -18.71
CA THR A 425 -23.56 3.11 -18.92
C THR A 425 -22.97 4.45 -18.49
N LEU A 426 -21.94 4.45 -17.64
CA LEU A 426 -21.23 5.67 -17.22
C LEU A 426 -20.03 5.92 -18.15
N ALA A 427 -19.27 4.86 -18.41
CA ALA A 427 -18.14 4.84 -19.33
C ALA A 427 -18.06 3.51 -20.09
N ASN A 428 -17.64 3.54 -21.34
CA ASN A 428 -17.37 2.37 -22.18
C ASN A 428 -16.20 2.62 -23.13
N TYR A 429 -15.87 1.62 -23.96
CA TYR A 429 -14.71 1.66 -24.87
C TYR A 429 -13.39 1.96 -24.13
N ILE A 430 -13.28 1.45 -22.90
CA ILE A 430 -12.08 1.64 -22.09
C ILE A 430 -10.95 0.81 -22.71
N THR A 431 -9.80 1.45 -22.93
CA THR A 431 -8.61 0.87 -23.55
C THR A 431 -7.37 1.15 -22.71
N TYR A 432 -6.36 0.29 -22.85
CA TYR A 432 -5.16 0.30 -22.01
C TYR A 432 -3.87 0.18 -22.82
N GLN A 433 -2.77 0.60 -22.18
CA GLN A 433 -1.42 0.11 -22.47
C GLN A 433 -1.34 -1.40 -22.22
N PRO A 434 -0.32 -2.10 -22.77
CA PRO A 434 -0.07 -3.51 -22.50
C PRO A 434 -0.21 -3.88 -21.03
N PHE A 435 -0.84 -5.02 -20.75
CA PHE A 435 -1.02 -5.54 -19.38
C PHE A 435 -1.81 -4.62 -18.42
N GLY A 436 -2.50 -3.59 -18.91
CA GLY A 436 -3.32 -2.71 -18.06
C GLY A 436 -2.50 -1.69 -17.26
N THR A 437 -1.29 -1.36 -17.72
CA THR A 437 -0.35 -0.51 -16.96
C THR A 437 -0.78 0.95 -16.92
N GLY A 438 -1.61 1.39 -17.88
CA GLY A 438 -2.22 2.72 -17.91
C GLY A 438 -3.42 2.75 -18.87
N ILE A 439 -4.34 3.69 -18.65
CA ILE A 439 -5.52 3.90 -19.51
C ILE A 439 -5.10 4.70 -20.76
N THR A 440 -5.40 4.19 -21.95
CA THR A 440 -5.17 4.92 -23.22
C THR A 440 -6.41 5.65 -23.72
N GLY A 441 -7.59 5.31 -23.22
CA GLY A 441 -8.80 6.05 -23.56
C GLY A 441 -10.08 5.41 -23.03
N LEU A 442 -11.15 6.19 -23.03
CA LEU A 442 -12.52 5.77 -22.70
C LEU A 442 -13.53 6.73 -23.32
N LYS A 443 -14.80 6.37 -23.31
CA LYS A 443 -15.92 7.23 -23.70
C LYS A 443 -16.94 7.33 -22.57
N TRP A 444 -17.24 8.55 -22.14
CA TRP A 444 -18.33 8.81 -21.20
C TRP A 444 -19.68 8.80 -21.90
N LYS A 445 -20.74 8.65 -21.11
CA LYS A 445 -22.10 8.58 -21.63
C LYS A 445 -22.64 9.88 -22.22
N ASN A 446 -22.07 11.03 -21.88
CA ASN A 446 -22.35 12.31 -22.55
C ASN A 446 -21.53 12.52 -23.83
N ASP A 447 -21.03 11.42 -24.42
CA ASP A 447 -20.28 11.35 -25.68
C ASP A 447 -18.89 11.99 -25.69
N LEU A 448 -18.41 12.57 -24.59
CA LEU A 448 -17.01 12.95 -24.44
C LEU A 448 -16.11 11.71 -24.43
N THR A 449 -14.91 11.86 -24.99
CA THR A 449 -13.90 10.79 -25.05
C THR A 449 -12.60 11.25 -24.42
N LEU A 450 -11.97 10.36 -23.66
CA LEU A 450 -10.58 10.46 -23.22
C LEU A 450 -9.69 9.73 -24.22
N ASN A 451 -8.60 10.35 -24.64
CA ASN A 451 -7.50 9.70 -25.35
C ASN A 451 -6.18 10.14 -24.69
N ARG A 452 -5.31 9.18 -24.37
CA ARG A 452 -4.00 9.39 -23.72
C ARG A 452 -2.89 8.80 -24.59
N SER A 453 -1.84 9.58 -24.81
CA SER A 453 -0.64 9.20 -25.56
C SER A 453 0.56 9.14 -24.63
N TYR A 454 1.41 8.13 -24.82
CA TYR A 454 2.56 7.88 -23.95
C TYR A 454 3.85 7.81 -24.75
N ASP A 455 4.97 8.22 -24.15
CA ASP A 455 6.29 7.95 -24.70
C ASP A 455 6.77 6.52 -24.40
N LEU A 456 7.99 6.19 -24.82
CA LEU A 456 8.60 4.88 -24.60
C LEU A 456 9.20 4.69 -23.20
N ASP A 457 9.16 5.72 -22.35
CA ASP A 457 9.45 5.64 -20.92
C ASP A 457 8.16 5.43 -20.10
N GLY A 458 6.99 5.39 -20.76
CA GLY A 458 5.68 5.23 -20.15
C GLY A 458 5.07 6.56 -19.65
N GLN A 459 5.66 7.70 -19.97
CA GLN A 459 5.21 9.03 -19.52
C GLN A 459 4.04 9.50 -20.38
N LEU A 460 3.00 10.08 -19.76
CA LEU A 460 1.85 10.63 -20.46
C LEU A 460 2.25 11.92 -21.17
N THR A 461 2.35 11.93 -22.50
CA THR A 461 2.77 13.11 -23.27
C THR A 461 1.61 13.99 -23.69
N GLN A 462 0.41 13.41 -23.85
CA GLN A 462 -0.78 14.15 -24.23
C GLN A 462 -2.04 13.47 -23.70
N GLN A 463 -3.00 14.30 -23.28
CA GLN A 463 -4.37 13.90 -22.97
C GLN A 463 -5.35 14.75 -23.77
N ILE A 464 -6.37 14.11 -24.36
CA ILE A 464 -7.48 14.79 -25.03
C ILE A 464 -8.79 14.33 -24.40
N ILE A 465 -9.56 15.27 -23.85
CA ILE A 465 -10.90 15.06 -23.32
C ILE A 465 -11.90 15.89 -24.12
N GLY A 466 -12.65 15.24 -25.02
CA GLY A 466 -13.49 15.93 -25.99
C GLY A 466 -12.65 16.85 -26.88
N SER A 467 -12.82 18.17 -26.74
CA SER A 467 -12.01 19.18 -27.44
C SER A 467 -10.86 19.75 -26.59
N VAL A 468 -10.78 19.42 -25.30
CA VAL A 468 -9.73 19.92 -24.40
C VAL A 468 -8.49 19.06 -24.60
N THR A 469 -7.42 19.66 -25.11
CA THR A 469 -6.08 19.06 -25.21
C THR A 469 -5.22 19.56 -24.05
N THR A 470 -4.47 18.65 -23.45
CA THR A 470 -3.46 18.90 -22.41
C THR A 470 -2.17 18.19 -22.80
N ASP A 471 -1.12 18.95 -23.10
CA ASP A 471 0.20 18.42 -23.43
C ASP A 471 1.14 18.50 -22.22
N TYR A 472 1.98 17.49 -22.05
CA TYR A 472 2.94 17.38 -20.96
C TYR A 472 4.36 17.33 -21.52
N GLN A 473 5.25 18.10 -20.90
CA GLN A 473 6.69 18.05 -21.18
C GLN A 473 7.45 17.66 -19.92
N TYR A 474 8.55 16.95 -20.09
CA TYR A 474 9.32 16.37 -18.99
C TYR A 474 10.79 16.78 -19.08
N ASP A 475 11.46 16.87 -17.94
CA ASP A 475 12.92 16.88 -17.90
C ASP A 475 13.51 15.46 -17.93
N VAL A 476 14.84 15.37 -17.95
CA VAL A 476 15.56 14.09 -18.01
C VAL A 476 15.41 13.22 -16.75
N ASN A 477 14.91 13.76 -15.63
CA ASN A 477 14.55 12.99 -14.44
C ASN A 477 13.05 12.60 -14.44
N GLY A 478 12.33 12.95 -15.50
CA GLY A 478 10.91 12.70 -15.65
C GLY A 478 10.03 13.68 -14.87
N ASN A 479 10.53 14.83 -14.38
CA ASN A 479 9.64 15.83 -13.78
C ASN A 479 8.90 16.62 -14.85
N ILE A 480 7.62 16.92 -14.63
CA ILE A 480 6.82 17.73 -15.56
C ILE A 480 7.31 19.17 -15.59
N THR A 481 7.92 19.60 -16.70
CA THR A 481 8.40 20.98 -16.90
C THR A 481 7.36 21.89 -17.53
N GLN A 482 6.33 21.34 -18.18
CA GLN A 482 5.23 22.12 -18.71
C GLN A 482 3.94 21.30 -18.74
N ILE A 483 2.83 21.97 -18.41
CA ILE A 483 1.47 21.53 -18.75
C ILE A 483 0.87 22.61 -19.64
N ALA A 484 0.57 22.26 -20.89
CA ALA A 484 -0.10 23.15 -21.84
C ALA A 484 -1.54 22.68 -22.03
N ASP A 485 -2.46 23.31 -21.32
CA ASP A 485 -3.88 22.97 -21.36
C ASP A 485 -4.66 23.99 -22.18
N SER A 486 -5.40 23.53 -23.18
CA SER A 486 -6.21 24.39 -24.05
C SER A 486 -7.34 25.15 -23.35
N GLN A 487 -7.76 24.69 -22.15
CA GLN A 487 -8.76 25.36 -21.31
C GLN A 487 -8.11 26.23 -20.22
N PHE A 488 -7.02 25.77 -19.61
CA PHE A 488 -6.41 26.42 -18.44
C PHE A 488 -5.15 27.24 -18.75
N GLY A 489 -4.66 27.18 -19.99
CA GLY A 489 -3.45 27.86 -20.43
C GLY A 489 -2.19 27.02 -20.21
N ILE A 490 -1.04 27.67 -20.40
CA ILE A 490 0.28 27.04 -20.25
C ILE A 490 0.84 27.38 -18.87
N VAL A 491 1.35 26.35 -18.19
CA VAL A 491 2.09 26.49 -16.93
C VAL A 491 3.45 25.82 -17.09
N ASN A 492 4.52 26.56 -16.78
CA ASN A 492 5.88 26.03 -16.79
C ASN A 492 6.36 25.80 -15.35
N TYR A 493 7.15 24.76 -15.15
CA TYR A 493 7.63 24.35 -13.84
C TYR A 493 9.15 24.22 -13.81
N GLN A 494 9.73 24.58 -12.68
CA GLN A 494 11.16 24.38 -12.43
C GLN A 494 11.36 23.60 -11.13
N TYR A 495 12.45 22.85 -11.07
CA TYR A 495 12.79 22.00 -9.94
C TYR A 495 14.23 22.23 -9.52
N ASN A 496 14.51 22.04 -8.23
CA ASN A 496 15.89 21.92 -7.77
C ASN A 496 16.50 20.56 -8.10
N GLU A 497 17.77 20.39 -7.76
CA GLU A 497 18.56 19.17 -7.96
C GLU A 497 18.00 17.93 -7.23
N LEU A 498 17.18 18.11 -6.19
CA LEU A 498 16.45 17.05 -5.47
C LEU A 498 15.03 16.83 -6.02
N ASN A 499 14.74 17.36 -7.21
CA ASN A 499 13.44 17.25 -7.87
C ASN A 499 12.26 17.85 -7.07
N ARG A 500 12.54 18.84 -6.20
CA ARG A 500 11.49 19.60 -5.48
C ARG A 500 11.05 20.79 -6.34
N LEU A 501 9.75 21.04 -6.43
CA LEU A 501 9.18 22.11 -7.26
C LEU A 501 9.58 23.49 -6.71
N THR A 502 10.35 24.27 -7.46
CA THR A 502 10.83 25.61 -7.04
C THR A 502 10.06 26.75 -7.70
N GLN A 503 9.38 26.52 -8.82
CA GLN A 503 8.63 27.55 -9.51
C GLN A 503 7.45 26.97 -10.28
N GLU A 504 6.33 27.69 -10.25
CA GLU A 504 5.18 27.54 -11.13
C GLU A 504 4.96 28.87 -11.87
N GLN A 505 5.13 28.87 -13.18
CA GLN A 505 5.02 30.06 -14.03
C GLN A 505 3.81 29.93 -14.97
N ALA A 506 2.73 30.60 -14.59
CA ALA A 506 1.52 30.79 -15.41
C ALA A 506 1.40 32.29 -15.77
N THR A 507 0.18 32.84 -15.77
CA THR A 507 -0.05 34.30 -15.84
C THR A 507 0.61 35.03 -14.67
N ASP A 508 0.63 34.41 -13.49
CA ASP A 508 1.43 34.82 -12.33
C ASP A 508 2.52 33.78 -12.08
N THR A 509 3.63 34.20 -11.47
CA THR A 509 4.73 33.31 -11.09
C THR A 509 4.69 33.08 -9.59
N THR A 510 4.58 31.81 -9.19
CA THR A 510 4.74 31.39 -7.80
C THR A 510 6.09 30.72 -7.61
N ASN A 511 6.91 31.27 -6.71
CA ASN A 511 8.21 30.72 -6.33
C ASN A 511 8.11 30.00 -4.98
N TYR A 512 8.81 28.87 -4.87
CA TYR A 512 8.90 28.07 -3.65
C TYR A 512 10.36 27.89 -3.24
N THR A 513 10.64 28.06 -1.94
CA THR A 513 11.96 27.76 -1.38
C THR A 513 11.84 26.66 -0.34
N TYR A 514 12.93 25.91 -0.12
CA TYR A 514 12.98 24.80 0.83
C TYR A 514 14.22 24.89 1.71
N ASN A 515 14.12 24.37 2.92
CA ASN A 515 15.31 24.02 3.69
C ASN A 515 15.89 22.66 3.25
N VAL A 516 17.03 22.29 3.83
CA VAL A 516 17.75 21.05 3.47
C VAL A 516 16.89 19.79 3.61
N VAL A 517 16.12 19.68 4.68
CA VAL A 517 15.25 18.52 4.98
C VAL A 517 14.01 18.47 4.06
N GLY A 518 13.76 19.53 3.28
CA GLY A 518 12.66 19.58 2.31
C GLY A 518 11.38 20.18 2.87
N ASN A 519 11.45 20.91 3.97
CA ASN A 519 10.35 21.75 4.38
C ASN A 519 10.28 23.00 3.50
N ARG A 520 9.10 23.33 2.99
CA ARG A 520 8.87 24.58 2.24
C ARG A 520 9.02 25.78 3.18
N THR A 521 9.94 26.69 2.89
CA THR A 521 10.29 27.87 3.69
C THR A 521 9.66 29.17 3.19
N ASN A 522 9.20 29.21 1.94
CA ASN A 522 8.48 30.35 1.39
C ASN A 522 7.58 29.90 0.24
N ARG A 523 6.47 30.62 0.06
CA ARG A 523 5.69 30.70 -1.18
C ARG A 523 5.52 32.17 -1.51
N GLU A 524 5.95 32.59 -2.68
CA GLU A 524 5.93 33.99 -3.11
C GLU A 524 5.34 34.15 -4.49
N ASN A 525 4.36 35.02 -4.65
CA ASN A 525 3.71 35.35 -5.90
C ASN A 525 3.27 36.83 -5.94
N SER A 526 2.50 37.25 -6.95
CA SER A 526 2.02 38.64 -7.06
C SER A 526 1.19 39.13 -5.86
N GLN A 527 0.59 38.22 -5.09
CA GLN A 527 -0.22 38.53 -3.91
C GLN A 527 0.63 38.72 -2.64
N GLY A 528 1.92 38.33 -2.67
CA GLY A 528 2.86 38.52 -1.58
C GLY A 528 3.69 37.26 -1.26
N SER A 529 4.51 37.37 -0.22
CA SER A 529 5.36 36.29 0.30
C SER A 529 4.76 35.71 1.58
N LEU A 530 4.77 34.39 1.65
CA LEU A 530 4.36 33.57 2.81
C LEU A 530 5.59 32.81 3.36
N PRO A 531 6.49 33.49 4.10
CA PRO A 531 7.61 32.83 4.76
C PRO A 531 7.12 31.90 5.87
N ILE A 532 7.77 30.74 5.97
CA ILE A 532 7.50 29.68 6.94
C ILE A 532 8.80 29.42 7.72
N TRP A 533 8.73 29.55 9.04
CA TRP A 533 9.89 29.37 9.92
C TRP A 533 9.82 28.07 10.72
N PHE A 534 10.95 27.38 10.76
CA PHE A 534 11.15 26.08 11.40
C PHE A 534 12.18 26.20 12.51
N ASP A 535 11.97 25.48 13.61
CA ASP A 535 12.98 25.31 14.65
C ASP A 535 14.08 24.35 14.19
N ASP A 536 15.13 24.20 15.00
CA ASP A 536 16.29 23.33 14.70
C ASP A 536 15.92 21.84 14.58
N SER A 537 14.70 21.47 14.99
CA SER A 537 14.13 20.12 14.85
C SER A 537 13.30 19.95 13.57
N GLY A 538 13.13 21.02 12.77
CA GLY A 538 12.35 21.00 11.53
C GLY A 538 10.84 21.20 11.73
N ASN A 539 10.41 21.56 12.95
CA ASN A 539 9.00 21.79 13.26
C ASN A 539 8.62 23.27 13.07
N ILE A 540 7.42 23.53 12.56
CA ILE A 540 6.94 24.92 12.33
C ILE A 540 6.78 25.66 13.65
N TYR A 541 7.18 26.93 13.72
CA TYR A 541 6.81 27.81 14.84
C TYR A 541 6.17 29.15 14.43
N ASN A 542 6.27 29.56 13.17
CA ASN A 542 5.70 30.81 12.66
C ASN A 542 5.50 30.77 11.13
N ILE A 543 4.46 31.45 10.62
CA ILE A 543 4.17 31.66 9.19
C ILE A 543 3.68 33.08 8.98
N TYR A 544 4.41 33.88 8.22
CA TYR A 544 4.21 35.33 8.10
C TYR A 544 3.70 36.00 9.41
N SER A 545 2.43 36.44 9.44
CA SER A 545 1.75 37.03 10.61
C SER A 545 0.87 36.07 11.43
N ILE A 546 0.65 34.84 10.96
CA ILE A 546 -0.14 33.80 11.63
C ILE A 546 0.81 32.84 12.34
N TYR A 547 0.76 32.84 13.66
CA TYR A 547 1.49 31.84 14.43
C TYR A 547 0.59 30.62 14.63
N TYR A 548 1.09 29.42 14.32
CA TYR A 548 0.38 28.20 14.66
C TYR A 548 0.72 27.76 16.09
N ALA A 549 -0.27 27.26 16.81
CA ALA A 549 -0.09 26.51 18.04
C ALA A 549 0.20 25.05 17.71
N LYS A 550 0.97 24.38 18.58
CA LYS A 550 1.32 22.97 18.46
C LYS A 550 1.16 22.26 19.80
N ASP A 551 0.95 20.95 19.76
CA ASP A 551 1.10 20.08 20.92
C ASP A 551 2.51 19.45 21.00
N VAL A 552 2.71 18.55 21.96
CA VAL A 552 3.98 17.84 22.22
C VAL A 552 4.37 16.83 21.12
N MET A 553 3.44 16.46 20.25
CA MET A 553 3.68 15.64 19.05
C MET A 553 3.83 16.52 17.79
N ASN A 554 3.96 17.84 17.97
CA ASN A 554 3.99 18.86 16.92
C ASN A 554 2.79 18.85 15.96
N ASN A 555 1.65 18.33 16.40
CA ASN A 555 0.42 18.49 15.64
C ASN A 555 0.00 19.97 15.65
N ILE A 556 -0.49 20.48 14.53
CA ILE A 556 -0.99 21.87 14.45
C ILE A 556 -2.35 21.96 15.16
N THR A 557 -2.42 22.69 16.28
CA THR A 557 -3.61 22.78 17.15
C THR A 557 -4.41 24.08 17.01
N GLY A 558 -4.05 24.95 16.06
CA GLY A 558 -4.79 26.18 15.76
C GLY A 558 -3.91 27.38 15.47
N TYR A 559 -4.51 28.56 15.44
CA TYR A 559 -3.80 29.84 15.40
C TYR A 559 -3.51 30.33 16.82
N LYS A 560 -2.35 30.97 17.08
CA LYS A 560 -1.97 31.45 18.42
C LYS A 560 -2.85 32.61 18.89
N ASP A 561 -3.48 33.35 17.98
CA ASP A 561 -4.50 34.35 18.31
C ASP A 561 -5.81 33.71 18.81
N ARG A 562 -5.90 32.37 18.77
CA ARG A 562 -7.00 31.53 19.24
C ARG A 562 -8.31 31.69 18.46
N THR A 563 -8.27 32.32 17.28
CA THR A 563 -9.45 32.50 16.42
C THR A 563 -9.92 31.19 15.78
N LYS A 564 -9.00 30.26 15.49
CA LYS A 564 -9.30 28.85 15.16
C LYS A 564 -8.47 27.91 16.03
N ARG A 565 -9.09 26.82 16.50
CA ARG A 565 -8.48 25.74 17.27
C ARG A 565 -8.81 24.39 16.63
N PHE A 566 -7.82 23.51 16.59
CA PHE A 566 -7.92 22.16 16.05
C PHE A 566 -7.63 21.16 17.17
N GLU A 567 -8.46 20.14 17.29
CA GLU A 567 -8.29 19.07 18.28
C GLU A 567 -7.93 17.76 17.60
N TYR A 568 -7.13 16.95 18.30
CA TYR A 568 -6.79 15.59 17.94
C TYR A 568 -7.21 14.68 19.08
N ASP A 569 -7.90 13.60 18.76
CA ASP A 569 -8.30 12.60 19.76
C ASP A 569 -7.09 11.81 20.32
N GLU A 570 -7.37 10.89 21.23
CA GLU A 570 -6.38 10.07 21.91
C GLU A 570 -5.67 9.08 20.97
N SER A 571 -6.28 8.78 19.81
CA SER A 571 -5.67 8.05 18.69
C SER A 571 -4.84 8.93 17.74
N ASN A 572 -4.64 10.20 18.12
CA ASN A 572 -3.92 11.21 17.36
C ASN A 572 -4.54 11.56 16.00
N ARG A 573 -5.88 11.46 15.89
CA ARG A 573 -6.62 11.79 14.66
C ARG A 573 -7.28 13.15 14.78
N PHE A 574 -7.22 13.96 13.71
CA PHE A 574 -7.83 15.28 13.65
C PHE A 574 -9.35 15.16 13.83
N SER A 575 -9.86 15.56 14.99
CA SER A 575 -11.21 15.20 15.44
C SER A 575 -12.17 16.38 15.52
N LYS A 576 -11.66 17.62 15.60
CA LYS A 576 -12.53 18.79 15.75
C LYS A 576 -11.90 20.09 15.29
N VAL A 577 -12.73 21.00 14.77
CA VAL A 577 -12.38 22.40 14.53
C VAL A 577 -13.34 23.33 15.26
N ILE A 578 -12.77 24.31 15.96
CA ILE A 578 -13.49 25.31 16.76
C ILE A 578 -13.06 26.70 16.32
N LYS A 579 -14.04 27.58 16.08
CA LYS A 579 -13.83 29.00 15.85
C LYS A 579 -14.12 29.77 17.14
N THR A 580 -13.28 30.75 17.46
CA THR A 580 -13.52 31.71 18.54
C THR A 580 -13.72 33.09 17.95
N GLU A 581 -14.90 33.68 18.17
CA GLU A 581 -15.21 35.05 17.75
C GLU A 581 -15.95 35.76 18.88
N ASN A 582 -15.51 36.97 19.26
CA ASN A 582 -16.08 37.73 20.39
C ASN A 582 -16.14 36.92 21.70
N ASN A 583 -15.11 36.09 21.98
CA ASN A 583 -15.03 35.13 23.10
C ASN A 583 -16.08 34.01 23.10
N ILE A 584 -16.85 33.85 22.02
CA ILE A 584 -17.78 32.74 21.84
C ILE A 584 -17.05 31.64 21.06
N GLN A 585 -17.05 30.43 21.60
CA GLN A 585 -16.50 29.25 20.93
C GLN A 585 -17.61 28.48 20.22
N THR A 586 -17.41 28.27 18.92
CA THR A 586 -18.36 27.57 18.05
C THR A 586 -17.64 26.39 17.41
N THR A 587 -18.19 25.19 17.53
CA THR A 587 -17.64 24.01 16.83
C THR A 587 -18.09 24.07 15.38
N LEU A 588 -17.16 24.24 14.44
CA LEU A 588 -17.47 24.28 13.02
C LEU A 588 -17.72 22.86 12.48
N ALA A 589 -16.92 21.90 12.94
CA ALA A 589 -17.08 20.49 12.63
C ALA A 589 -16.43 19.57 13.67
N ARG A 590 -17.00 18.37 13.80
CA ARG A 590 -16.44 17.22 14.53
C ARG A 590 -16.41 16.00 13.62
N TYR A 591 -15.36 15.18 13.74
CA TYR A 591 -15.11 14.02 12.89
C TYR A 591 -14.96 12.75 13.73
N ILE A 592 -15.50 11.64 13.25
CA ILE A 592 -15.37 10.31 13.85
C ILE A 592 -14.71 9.39 12.82
N HIS A 593 -13.79 8.57 13.29
CA HIS A 593 -13.05 7.62 12.47
C HIS A 593 -13.34 6.18 12.93
N ASN A 594 -13.27 5.23 12.00
CA ASN A 594 -13.33 3.80 12.32
C ASN A 594 -11.94 3.24 12.68
N ALA A 595 -11.90 1.94 12.99
CA ALA A 595 -10.68 1.20 13.31
C ALA A 595 -9.60 1.27 12.22
N TYR A 596 -9.98 1.35 10.94
CA TYR A 596 -9.03 1.50 9.83
C TYR A 596 -8.49 2.92 9.69
N GLY A 597 -9.00 3.87 10.46
CA GLY A 597 -8.63 5.27 10.36
C GLY A 597 -9.36 6.04 9.25
N GLU A 598 -10.41 5.47 8.68
CA GLU A 598 -11.28 6.15 7.73
C GLU A 598 -12.23 7.07 8.47
N ARG A 599 -12.44 8.29 7.98
CA ARG A 599 -13.45 9.18 8.54
C ARG A 599 -14.82 8.67 8.12
N THR A 600 -15.63 8.23 9.08
CA THR A 600 -16.98 7.68 8.83
C THR A 600 -18.09 8.69 9.08
N ILE A 601 -17.90 9.67 9.95
CA ILE A 601 -18.91 10.68 10.29
C ILE A 601 -18.27 12.07 10.39
N LYS A 602 -18.97 13.08 9.84
CA LYS A 602 -18.73 14.51 10.04
C LYS A 602 -20.01 15.16 10.54
N VAL A 603 -19.93 15.87 11.67
CA VAL A 603 -21.02 16.69 12.22
C VAL A 603 -20.65 18.16 12.05
N LYS A 604 -21.51 18.95 11.41
CA LYS A 604 -21.28 20.38 11.15
C LYS A 604 -21.88 21.29 12.24
N GLU A 605 -21.56 22.58 12.18
CA GLU A 605 -22.05 23.61 13.10
C GLU A 605 -23.58 23.61 13.26
N ASP A 606 -24.32 23.45 12.17
CA ASP A 606 -25.79 23.43 12.15
C ASP A 606 -26.39 22.08 12.59
N SER A 607 -25.57 21.16 13.11
CA SER A 607 -25.92 19.78 13.47
C SER A 607 -26.31 18.88 12.29
N SER A 608 -26.13 19.33 11.04
CA SER A 608 -26.18 18.44 9.88
C SER A 608 -25.03 17.43 9.91
N ILE A 609 -25.24 16.27 9.29
CA ILE A 609 -24.30 15.15 9.36
C ILE A 609 -23.97 14.67 7.95
N SER A 610 -22.70 14.43 7.68
CA SER A 610 -22.25 13.62 6.53
C SER A 610 -21.69 12.30 7.06
N THR A 611 -22.07 11.17 6.45
CA THR A 611 -21.44 9.86 6.68
C THR A 611 -20.73 9.40 5.44
N PHE A 612 -19.61 8.70 5.58
CA PHE A 612 -18.74 8.32 4.45
C PHE A 612 -18.57 6.81 4.35
N MET A 613 -18.40 6.33 3.13
CA MET A 613 -18.23 4.92 2.79
C MET A 613 -17.01 4.75 1.89
N TYR A 614 -16.22 3.72 2.17
CA TYR A 614 -14.98 3.40 1.48
C TYR A 614 -15.03 1.97 0.95
N ASN A 615 -14.25 1.67 -0.09
CA ASN A 615 -14.03 0.28 -0.51
C ASN A 615 -12.88 -0.36 0.27
N ASP A 616 -12.64 -1.65 0.01
CA ASP A 616 -11.58 -2.48 0.58
C ASP A 616 -10.15 -1.91 0.43
N ILE A 617 -9.92 -1.06 -0.57
CA ILE A 617 -8.63 -0.38 -0.77
C ILE A 617 -8.61 1.07 -0.27
N GLY A 618 -9.61 1.47 0.53
CA GLY A 618 -9.67 2.77 1.20
C GLY A 618 -10.04 3.95 0.29
N GLN A 619 -10.59 3.71 -0.90
CA GLN A 619 -11.11 4.78 -1.76
C GLN A 619 -12.51 5.19 -1.30
N LEU A 620 -12.77 6.50 -1.26
CA LEU A 620 -14.08 7.04 -0.94
C LEU A 620 -15.08 6.72 -2.07
N ILE A 621 -16.11 5.93 -1.77
CA ILE A 621 -17.11 5.48 -2.74
C ILE A 621 -18.51 6.06 -2.48
N GLY A 622 -18.77 6.60 -1.30
CA GLY A 622 -20.01 7.33 -1.07
C GLY A 622 -20.04 8.26 0.13
N GLU A 623 -20.98 9.20 0.09
CA GLU A 623 -21.34 10.12 1.16
C GLU A 623 -22.87 10.16 1.32
N THR A 624 -23.37 10.13 2.55
CA THR A 624 -24.79 10.39 2.84
C THR A 624 -24.91 11.62 3.72
N GLN A 625 -25.75 12.57 3.32
CA GLN A 625 -26.00 13.81 4.03
C GLN A 625 -27.36 13.76 4.72
N TYR A 626 -27.37 14.22 5.97
CA TYR A 626 -28.55 14.33 6.83
C TYR A 626 -28.72 15.78 7.30
N ASN A 627 -29.96 16.23 7.41
CA ASN A 627 -30.27 17.53 8.03
C ASN A 627 -30.09 17.48 9.56
N SER A 628 -30.31 18.63 10.22
CA SER A 628 -30.23 18.74 11.69
C SER A 628 -31.29 17.90 12.44
N ALA A 629 -32.38 17.51 11.77
CA ALA A 629 -33.37 16.57 12.27
C ALA A 629 -32.98 15.09 12.05
N LYS A 630 -31.76 14.83 11.55
CA LYS A 630 -31.23 13.50 11.19
C LYS A 630 -32.01 12.78 10.08
N GLU A 631 -32.71 13.54 9.25
CA GLU A 631 -33.39 13.01 8.07
C GLU A 631 -32.43 13.05 6.88
N LYS A 632 -32.40 11.97 6.09
CA LYS A 632 -31.57 11.87 4.89
C LYS A 632 -32.02 12.90 3.85
N VAL A 633 -31.09 13.68 3.33
CA VAL A 633 -31.34 14.71 2.30
C VAL A 633 -30.65 14.42 0.97
N LYS A 634 -29.52 13.71 0.98
CA LYS A 634 -28.76 13.39 -0.23
C LYS A 634 -27.88 12.17 -0.02
N GLU A 635 -27.77 11.34 -1.04
CA GLU A 635 -26.68 10.37 -1.18
C GLU A 635 -25.83 10.73 -2.39
N ILE A 636 -24.52 10.50 -2.27
CA ILE A 636 -23.52 10.75 -3.29
C ILE A 636 -22.71 9.46 -3.44
N TYR A 637 -22.51 9.01 -4.67
CA TYR A 637 -21.64 7.88 -4.99
C TYR A 637 -20.59 8.30 -6.00
N TRP A 638 -19.36 7.80 -5.83
CA TRP A 638 -18.30 7.98 -6.81
C TRP A 638 -17.99 6.68 -7.51
N ALA A 639 -18.06 6.70 -8.84
CA ALA A 639 -17.64 5.58 -9.66
C ALA A 639 -16.17 5.76 -10.05
N TRP A 640 -15.39 4.70 -9.83
CA TRP A 640 -13.95 4.67 -10.07
C TRP A 640 -13.61 3.66 -11.17
N LEU A 641 -12.62 4.00 -12.00
CA LEU A 641 -11.91 3.10 -12.89
C LEU A 641 -10.48 3.00 -12.36
N ASP A 642 -10.19 1.95 -11.60
CA ASP A 642 -8.96 1.84 -10.83
C ASP A 642 -8.78 3.06 -9.91
N THR A 643 -7.83 3.96 -10.19
CA THR A 643 -7.63 5.23 -9.47
C THR A 643 -8.38 6.42 -10.05
N LEU A 644 -8.89 6.32 -11.29
CA LEU A 644 -9.52 7.41 -12.01
C LEU A 644 -10.99 7.58 -11.58
N PRO A 645 -11.39 8.71 -10.96
CA PRO A 645 -12.80 9.00 -10.72
C PRO A 645 -13.48 9.33 -12.06
N ILE A 646 -14.51 8.58 -12.42
CA ILE A 646 -15.20 8.74 -13.72
C ILE A 646 -16.53 9.48 -13.60
N ALA A 647 -17.21 9.39 -12.45
CA ALA A 647 -18.49 10.05 -12.24
C ALA A 647 -18.83 10.25 -10.75
N GLN A 648 -19.56 11.34 -10.46
CA GLN A 648 -20.31 11.55 -9.22
C GLN A 648 -21.81 11.37 -9.52
N ILE A 649 -22.48 10.58 -8.69
CA ILE A 649 -23.91 10.27 -8.81
C ILE A 649 -24.60 10.78 -7.55
N GLU A 650 -25.49 11.75 -7.68
CA GLU A 650 -26.26 12.30 -6.58
C GLU A 650 -27.71 11.81 -6.61
N VAL A 651 -28.24 11.44 -5.44
CA VAL A 651 -29.62 11.05 -5.22
C VAL A 651 -30.21 11.95 -4.13
N PRO A 652 -31.02 12.97 -4.47
CA PRO A 652 -31.66 13.80 -3.46
C PRO A 652 -32.78 13.04 -2.77
N PHE A 653 -33.09 13.38 -1.52
CA PHE A 653 -34.19 12.81 -0.76
C PHE A 653 -35.18 13.89 -0.34
N THR A 654 -36.47 13.57 -0.36
CA THR A 654 -37.53 14.43 0.17
C THR A 654 -38.50 13.55 0.97
N ASN A 655 -38.67 13.85 2.26
CA ASN A 655 -39.48 13.06 3.19
C ASN A 655 -39.13 11.56 3.17
N GLY A 656 -37.83 11.23 3.10
CA GLY A 656 -37.33 9.85 3.05
C GLY A 656 -37.46 9.15 1.70
N ILE A 657 -38.02 9.81 0.68
CA ILE A 657 -38.18 9.23 -0.67
C ILE A 657 -37.03 9.71 -1.56
N ALA A 658 -36.37 8.77 -2.24
CA ALA A 658 -35.33 9.06 -3.22
C ALA A 658 -35.91 9.74 -4.47
N GLY A 659 -35.27 10.84 -4.89
CA GLY A 659 -35.59 11.60 -6.08
C GLY A 659 -34.89 11.07 -7.33
N THR A 660 -34.87 11.90 -8.39
CA THR A 660 -34.20 11.54 -9.64
C THR A 660 -32.69 11.70 -9.49
N GLN A 661 -31.94 10.69 -9.93
CA GLN A 661 -30.48 10.72 -9.93
C GLN A 661 -29.93 11.83 -10.84
N ILE A 662 -28.85 12.45 -10.39
CA ILE A 662 -28.09 13.44 -11.15
C ILE A 662 -26.67 12.89 -11.32
N VAL A 663 -26.18 12.85 -12.56
CA VAL A 663 -24.86 12.28 -12.88
C VAL A 663 -23.97 13.38 -13.44
N TYR A 664 -22.81 13.54 -12.82
CA TYR A 664 -21.73 14.39 -13.27
C TYR A 664 -20.54 13.53 -13.69
N TYR A 665 -20.06 13.72 -14.92
CA TYR A 665 -18.89 13.03 -15.43
C TYR A 665 -17.64 13.81 -15.07
N ILE A 666 -16.69 13.15 -14.42
CA ILE A 666 -15.48 13.76 -13.87
C ILE A 666 -14.33 13.61 -14.88
N HIS A 667 -13.60 14.72 -15.09
CA HIS A 667 -12.46 14.81 -15.99
C HIS A 667 -11.22 15.16 -15.19
N SER A 668 -10.29 14.21 -15.11
CA SER A 668 -9.09 14.31 -14.30
C SER A 668 -7.82 14.58 -15.10
N ASP A 669 -6.78 15.04 -14.42
CA ASP A 669 -5.43 15.20 -14.99
C ASP A 669 -4.61 13.89 -14.99
N HIS A 670 -3.29 14.01 -15.15
CA HIS A 670 -2.33 12.91 -15.19
C HIS A 670 -2.12 12.21 -13.84
N LEU A 671 -2.50 12.83 -12.73
CA LEU A 671 -2.51 12.22 -11.39
C LEU A 671 -3.91 11.72 -11.00
N ASP A 672 -4.80 11.60 -11.99
CA ASP A 672 -6.22 11.28 -11.81
C ASP A 672 -6.95 12.26 -10.85
N THR A 673 -6.40 13.47 -10.67
CA THR A 673 -7.00 14.53 -9.84
C THR A 673 -8.13 15.20 -10.62
N PRO A 674 -9.38 15.27 -10.09
CA PRO A 674 -10.48 15.96 -10.75
C PRO A 674 -10.15 17.43 -11.05
N ARG A 675 -10.25 17.84 -12.32
CA ARG A 675 -10.02 19.24 -12.73
C ARG A 675 -11.27 19.94 -13.22
N TRP A 676 -12.22 19.22 -13.78
CA TRP A 676 -13.53 19.75 -14.16
C TRP A 676 -14.54 18.61 -14.32
N ALA A 677 -15.83 18.95 -14.32
CA ALA A 677 -16.89 17.99 -14.51
C ALA A 677 -18.01 18.53 -15.39
N THR A 678 -18.71 17.61 -16.04
CA THR A 678 -19.80 17.93 -16.97
C THR A 678 -21.10 17.24 -16.61
N ASN A 679 -22.22 17.87 -16.92
CA ASN A 679 -23.54 17.23 -16.85
C ASN A 679 -23.78 16.29 -18.05
N GLN A 680 -24.99 15.72 -18.12
CA GLN A 680 -25.42 14.82 -19.19
C GLN A 680 -25.44 15.44 -20.59
N ASN A 681 -25.55 16.77 -20.69
CA ASN A 681 -25.53 17.51 -21.95
C ASN A 681 -24.10 17.90 -22.37
N GLY A 682 -23.07 17.48 -21.64
CA GLY A 682 -21.68 17.85 -21.89
C GLY A 682 -21.31 19.27 -21.46
N GLN A 683 -22.18 19.96 -20.71
CA GLN A 683 -21.88 21.30 -20.21
C GLN A 683 -21.04 21.22 -18.94
N LYS A 684 -19.97 22.04 -18.86
CA LYS A 684 -19.12 22.14 -17.67
C LYS A 684 -19.91 22.75 -16.52
N VAL A 685 -20.02 22.04 -15.39
CA VAL A 685 -20.79 22.45 -14.20
C VAL A 685 -19.93 22.56 -12.94
N TRP A 686 -18.67 22.14 -13.01
CA TRP A 686 -17.69 22.31 -11.94
C TRP A 686 -16.29 22.39 -12.54
N SER A 687 -15.41 23.19 -11.92
CA SER A 687 -14.02 23.34 -12.37
C SER A 687 -13.09 23.69 -11.21
N TRP A 688 -11.92 23.07 -11.15
CA TRP A 688 -10.88 23.34 -10.16
C TRP A 688 -9.51 23.49 -10.82
N GLN A 689 -9.19 24.73 -11.19
CA GLN A 689 -7.87 25.11 -11.69
C GLN A 689 -7.01 25.54 -10.50
N SER A 690 -6.25 24.59 -9.95
CA SER A 690 -5.42 24.83 -8.76
C SER A 690 -3.95 24.87 -9.08
N ASP A 691 -3.20 25.57 -8.21
CA ASP A 691 -1.73 25.49 -8.21
C ASP A 691 -1.27 24.07 -7.86
N ALA A 692 0.03 23.82 -8.03
CA ALA A 692 0.64 22.52 -7.77
C ALA A 692 0.37 21.98 -6.34
N TYR A 693 0.01 22.82 -5.37
CA TYR A 693 -0.25 22.41 -3.99
C TYR A 693 -1.73 22.43 -3.58
N GLY A 694 -2.63 22.81 -4.49
CA GLY A 694 -4.07 22.73 -4.28
C GLY A 694 -4.67 23.92 -3.51
N THR A 695 -4.05 25.10 -3.53
CA THR A 695 -4.47 26.24 -2.67
C THR A 695 -5.76 26.95 -3.10
N THR A 696 -6.20 26.78 -4.35
CA THR A 696 -7.35 27.52 -4.88
C THR A 696 -8.67 26.82 -4.57
N MET A 697 -9.76 27.59 -4.52
CA MET A 697 -11.13 27.05 -4.42
C MET A 697 -11.68 26.65 -5.79
N ALA A 698 -12.53 25.63 -5.82
CA ALA A 698 -13.22 25.24 -7.04
C ALA A 698 -14.31 26.25 -7.41
N ASN A 699 -14.50 26.46 -8.72
CA ASN A 699 -15.68 27.12 -9.25
C ASN A 699 -16.82 26.10 -9.37
N GLU A 700 -17.81 26.23 -8.48
CA GLU A 700 -18.97 25.34 -8.41
C GLU A 700 -20.14 25.74 -9.33
N ASP A 701 -20.08 26.91 -9.99
CA ASP A 701 -21.08 27.35 -10.97
C ASP A 701 -20.41 28.06 -12.17
N PRO A 702 -19.62 27.33 -12.97
CA PRO A 702 -18.99 27.89 -14.17
C PRO A 702 -19.98 28.32 -15.26
N LEU A 703 -21.28 27.96 -15.15
CA LEU A 703 -22.33 28.39 -16.07
C LEU A 703 -23.02 29.70 -15.64
N GLY A 704 -22.80 30.16 -14.39
CA GLY A 704 -23.48 31.34 -13.85
C GLY A 704 -25.00 31.15 -13.73
N THR A 705 -25.44 29.93 -13.46
CA THR A 705 -26.87 29.57 -13.35
C THR A 705 -27.46 29.84 -11.96
N GLY A 706 -26.61 30.11 -10.96
CA GLY A 706 -26.97 30.17 -9.55
C GLY A 706 -27.11 28.79 -8.90
N ILE A 707 -26.76 27.71 -9.59
CA ILE A 707 -26.83 26.33 -9.10
C ILE A 707 -25.40 25.82 -8.89
N ASN A 708 -25.00 25.64 -7.64
CA ASN A 708 -23.70 25.06 -7.31
C ASN A 708 -23.70 23.54 -7.49
N THR A 709 -22.65 23.04 -8.14
CA THR A 709 -22.28 21.61 -8.15
C THR A 709 -21.04 21.43 -7.29
N THR A 710 -21.15 20.68 -6.18
CA THR A 710 -20.02 20.44 -5.28
C THR A 710 -19.38 19.09 -5.57
N ILE A 711 -18.09 19.10 -5.91
CA ILE A 711 -17.24 17.91 -5.99
C ILE A 711 -16.10 18.07 -4.96
N PRO A 712 -16.11 17.30 -3.85
CA PRO A 712 -15.16 17.50 -2.75
C PRO A 712 -13.81 16.80 -2.98
N LEU A 713 -13.70 15.92 -3.99
CA LEU A 713 -12.46 15.22 -4.31
C LEU A 713 -11.35 16.21 -4.71
N ARG A 714 -10.13 15.97 -4.22
CA ARG A 714 -8.92 16.76 -4.54
C ARG A 714 -7.85 15.82 -5.09
N PHE A 715 -6.58 15.98 -4.70
CA PHE A 715 -5.54 15.01 -5.05
C PHE A 715 -5.95 13.59 -4.59
N ALA A 716 -5.29 12.56 -5.11
CA ALA A 716 -5.63 11.17 -4.79
C ALA A 716 -5.77 10.96 -3.26
N GLY A 717 -6.90 10.37 -2.84
CA GLY A 717 -7.24 10.14 -1.42
C GLY A 717 -7.82 11.33 -0.66
N GLN A 718 -7.83 12.53 -1.27
CA GLN A 718 -8.18 13.76 -0.55
C GLN A 718 -9.64 14.18 -0.70
N TYR A 719 -10.21 14.66 0.40
CA TYR A 719 -11.53 15.27 0.49
C TYR A 719 -11.42 16.70 1.04
N PHE A 720 -11.98 17.68 0.34
CA PHE A 720 -11.99 19.08 0.76
C PHE A 720 -13.02 19.36 1.88
N ASP A 721 -12.55 19.83 3.03
CA ASP A 721 -13.40 20.31 4.11
C ASP A 721 -13.51 21.84 4.09
N GLN A 722 -14.70 22.32 3.72
CA GLN A 722 -15.02 23.75 3.65
C GLN A 722 -14.90 24.44 5.02
N GLU A 723 -15.04 23.70 6.12
CA GLU A 723 -14.99 24.25 7.48
C GLU A 723 -13.57 24.70 7.89
N THR A 724 -12.55 24.12 7.27
CA THR A 724 -11.13 24.37 7.56
C THR A 724 -10.35 24.94 6.39
N ASP A 725 -10.84 24.75 5.16
CA ASP A 725 -10.08 24.87 3.90
C ASP A 725 -8.93 23.86 3.80
N PHE A 726 -8.96 22.80 4.62
CA PHE A 726 -7.99 21.71 4.60
C PHE A 726 -8.53 20.54 3.80
N HIS A 727 -7.63 19.64 3.43
CA HIS A 727 -7.98 18.40 2.77
C HIS A 727 -7.81 17.25 3.77
N TYR A 728 -8.89 16.59 4.13
CA TYR A 728 -8.81 15.27 4.76
C TYR A 728 -8.09 14.32 3.80
N ASN A 729 -7.11 13.58 4.29
CA ASN A 729 -6.35 12.61 3.50
C ASN A 729 -6.07 11.36 4.34
N TYR A 730 -7.11 10.54 4.46
CA TYR A 730 -7.10 9.26 5.17
C TYR A 730 -6.51 9.36 6.59
N PHE A 731 -5.23 9.04 6.82
CA PHE A 731 -4.59 9.06 8.14
C PHE A 731 -4.17 10.46 8.60
N ARG A 732 -4.11 11.44 7.69
CA ARG A 732 -3.65 12.80 7.98
C ARG A 732 -4.55 13.88 7.41
N THR A 733 -4.36 15.10 7.87
CA THR A 733 -5.00 16.29 7.29
C THR A 733 -3.94 17.11 6.56
N TYR A 734 -4.13 17.33 5.26
CA TYR A 734 -3.25 18.11 4.41
C TYR A 734 -3.67 19.59 4.40
N ILE A 735 -2.70 20.48 4.54
CA ILE A 735 -2.92 21.94 4.52
C ILE A 735 -2.29 22.51 3.23
N PRO A 736 -3.08 22.82 2.20
CA PRO A 736 -2.58 23.31 0.90
C PRO A 736 -1.65 24.52 1.01
N ASP A 737 -2.03 25.51 1.82
CA ASP A 737 -1.26 26.74 2.02
C ASP A 737 0.14 26.49 2.58
N LEU A 738 0.33 25.37 3.30
CA LEU A 738 1.63 25.00 3.86
C LEU A 738 2.36 23.97 2.99
N GLY A 739 1.65 23.27 2.10
CA GLY A 739 2.21 22.23 1.25
C GLY A 739 2.68 21.02 2.05
N ARG A 740 2.01 20.73 3.18
CA ARG A 740 2.38 19.68 4.14
C ARG A 740 1.19 19.24 4.98
N TYR A 741 1.37 18.16 5.72
CA TYR A 741 0.40 17.65 6.69
C TYR A 741 0.44 18.42 8.03
N SER A 742 -0.71 18.44 8.71
CA SER A 742 -0.90 19.06 10.03
C SER A 742 -0.32 18.24 11.18
N GLN A 743 -0.08 16.95 10.97
CA GLN A 743 0.56 16.02 11.91
C GLN A 743 1.72 15.28 11.22
N SER A 744 2.65 14.77 12.04
CA SER A 744 3.71 13.89 11.57
C SER A 744 3.12 12.58 11.04
N ASP A 745 3.81 11.94 10.10
CA ASP A 745 3.48 10.62 9.59
C ASP A 745 3.39 9.60 10.75
N PRO A 746 2.24 8.90 10.93
CA PRO A 746 2.08 7.94 12.01
C PRO A 746 2.97 6.70 11.86
N ILE A 747 3.50 6.42 10.66
CA ILE A 747 4.51 5.36 10.45
C ILE A 747 5.96 5.86 10.59
N GLY A 748 6.17 7.08 11.11
CA GLY A 748 7.50 7.62 11.39
C GLY A 748 8.36 7.80 10.15
N LEU A 749 9.65 7.45 10.23
CA LEU A 749 10.62 7.66 9.13
C LEU A 749 10.44 6.70 7.94
N ASP A 750 9.60 5.67 8.09
CA ASP A 750 9.13 4.87 6.95
C ASP A 750 8.35 5.77 5.99
N GLY A 751 7.60 6.74 6.53
CA GLY A 751 6.92 7.85 5.83
C GLY A 751 7.84 8.93 5.23
N GLY A 752 9.14 8.68 5.14
CA GLY A 752 10.13 9.63 4.61
C GLY A 752 10.86 10.44 5.68
N TRP A 753 11.97 11.09 5.26
CA TRP A 753 12.80 11.88 6.17
C TRP A 753 12.11 13.16 6.67
N ASN A 754 11.23 13.74 5.86
CA ASN A 754 10.34 14.80 6.29
C ASN A 754 8.95 14.22 6.53
N THR A 755 8.66 13.82 7.76
CA THR A 755 7.41 13.15 8.15
C THR A 755 6.17 14.05 8.05
N PHE A 756 6.32 15.33 7.72
CA PHE A 756 5.19 16.22 7.44
C PHE A 756 5.05 16.57 5.96
N GLY A 757 6.12 16.42 5.18
CA GLY A 757 6.17 16.88 3.80
C GLY A 757 5.13 16.19 2.94
N TYR A 758 4.48 16.93 2.04
CA TYR A 758 3.65 16.30 1.02
C TYR A 758 4.55 15.87 -0.15
N VAL A 759 4.62 14.56 -0.37
CA VAL A 759 5.25 13.91 -1.54
C VAL A 759 6.63 14.48 -1.93
N GLU A 760 7.48 14.72 -0.92
CA GLU A 760 8.83 15.29 -1.06
C GLU A 760 8.91 16.65 -1.75
N GLY A 761 7.81 17.40 -1.80
CA GLY A 761 7.76 18.67 -2.51
C GLY A 761 7.69 18.53 -4.03
N ASN A 762 7.25 17.38 -4.55
CA ASN A 762 7.00 17.16 -5.99
C ASN A 762 5.55 16.71 -6.26
N PRO A 763 4.57 17.61 -6.05
CA PRO A 763 3.15 17.27 -6.14
C PRO A 763 2.62 17.09 -7.56
N LEU A 764 3.45 17.34 -8.58
CA LEU A 764 3.11 17.12 -9.98
C LEU A 764 3.46 15.70 -10.45
N MET A 765 4.35 15.02 -9.74
CA MET A 765 4.80 13.67 -10.10
C MET A 765 4.29 12.59 -9.17
N LYS A 766 3.90 12.97 -7.95
CA LYS A 766 3.65 12.06 -6.85
C LYS A 766 2.35 12.43 -6.16
N SER A 767 1.67 11.42 -5.63
CA SER A 767 0.49 11.56 -4.78
C SER A 767 0.64 10.72 -3.52
N ASP A 768 -0.03 11.11 -2.45
CA ASP A 768 -0.11 10.34 -1.21
C ASP A 768 -1.59 10.03 -0.91
N LYS A 769 -2.05 8.86 -1.39
CA LYS A 769 -3.46 8.41 -1.31
C LYS A 769 -3.93 8.18 0.13
N TYR A 770 -3.02 7.82 1.03
CA TYR A 770 -3.37 7.43 2.39
C TYR A 770 -2.91 8.48 3.42
N GLY A 771 -2.17 9.50 2.99
CA GLY A 771 -1.44 10.31 3.95
C GLY A 771 -0.39 9.47 4.70
N LEU A 772 0.30 8.54 4.05
CA LEU A 772 1.35 7.67 4.63
C LEU A 772 2.55 7.50 3.66
N TRP A 773 2.94 8.56 2.97
CA TRP A 773 3.93 8.48 1.90
C TRP A 773 5.27 7.86 2.34
N GLY A 774 5.53 6.59 1.99
CA GLY A 774 6.78 5.92 2.40
C GLY A 774 6.85 4.40 2.22
N ILE A 775 5.73 3.69 2.35
CA ILE A 775 5.71 2.20 2.29
C ILE A 775 5.90 1.66 0.86
N PHE A 776 5.74 2.50 -0.17
CA PHE A 776 5.93 2.11 -1.58
C PHE A 776 6.88 3.01 -2.39
N SER A 777 7.44 4.09 -1.82
CA SER A 777 8.14 5.13 -2.60
C SER A 777 9.68 5.14 -2.48
N LYS A 778 10.26 4.38 -1.54
CA LYS A 778 11.72 4.39 -1.26
C LYS A 778 12.54 3.26 -1.92
N LYS A 779 12.05 2.66 -3.01
CA LYS A 779 12.90 1.86 -3.90
C LYS A 779 13.14 2.59 -5.22
N SER A 780 14.15 3.45 -5.20
CA SER A 780 14.73 4.18 -6.36
C SER A 780 13.78 5.15 -7.09
N SER A 781 14.36 6.27 -7.52
CA SER A 781 13.76 7.43 -8.17
C SER A 781 13.06 7.19 -9.53
N ASN A 782 12.76 5.94 -9.90
CA ASN A 782 12.11 5.58 -11.16
C ASN A 782 10.65 5.15 -10.93
N TRP A 783 9.79 6.11 -10.60
CA TRP A 783 8.37 5.87 -10.31
C TRP A 783 7.61 5.18 -11.46
N LEU A 784 7.97 5.47 -12.72
CA LEU A 784 7.41 4.81 -13.91
C LEU A 784 7.85 3.36 -14.08
N THR A 785 8.99 2.98 -13.49
CA THR A 785 9.41 1.59 -13.50
C THR A 785 8.81 0.83 -12.35
N GLN A 786 8.58 1.39 -11.17
CA GLN A 786 8.21 0.54 -10.03
C GLN A 786 6.78 -0.02 -10.13
N GLU A 787 5.76 0.78 -10.46
CA GLU A 787 4.38 0.27 -10.59
C GLU A 787 4.22 -0.64 -11.82
N LEU A 788 4.87 -0.28 -12.93
CA LEU A 788 4.96 -1.11 -14.14
C LEU A 788 5.70 -2.42 -13.82
N MET A 789 6.84 -2.37 -13.13
CA MET A 789 7.64 -3.53 -12.75
C MET A 789 6.97 -4.36 -11.66
N ASP A 790 6.17 -3.78 -10.77
CA ASP A 790 5.41 -4.51 -9.75
C ASP A 790 4.19 -5.18 -10.39
N LYS A 791 3.49 -4.53 -11.33
CA LYS A 791 2.50 -5.19 -12.20
C LYS A 791 3.13 -6.27 -13.08
N ILE A 792 4.36 -6.08 -13.57
CA ILE A 792 5.10 -7.07 -14.36
C ILE A 792 5.62 -8.22 -13.49
N LYS A 793 6.05 -7.97 -12.24
CA LYS A 793 6.42 -9.00 -11.25
C LYS A 793 5.21 -9.80 -10.80
N ASP A 794 4.07 -9.15 -10.63
CA ASP A 794 2.77 -9.79 -10.38
C ASP A 794 2.45 -10.79 -11.52
N LEU A 795 2.75 -10.45 -12.78
CA LEU A 795 2.59 -11.31 -13.97
C LEU A 795 3.75 -12.31 -14.14
N GLY A 796 4.92 -11.98 -13.61
CA GLY A 796 6.16 -12.76 -13.59
C GLY A 796 6.24 -13.80 -12.48
N GLY A 797 5.17 -13.99 -11.70
CA GLY A 797 5.04 -15.12 -10.80
C GLY A 797 5.15 -14.83 -9.30
N GLU A 798 5.38 -13.58 -8.88
CA GLU A 798 5.35 -13.23 -7.44
C GLU A 798 3.96 -13.42 -6.81
N LYS A 799 2.88 -13.21 -7.59
CA LYS A 799 1.47 -13.46 -7.18
C LYS A 799 0.83 -14.71 -7.80
N LEU A 800 1.58 -15.56 -8.51
CA LEU A 800 1.04 -16.83 -8.98
C LEU A 800 0.62 -17.70 -7.78
N ALA A 801 1.35 -17.61 -6.66
CA ALA A 801 0.99 -18.25 -5.40
C ALA A 801 -0.34 -17.70 -4.84
N ASP A 802 -0.62 -16.40 -5.05
CA ASP A 802 -1.83 -15.74 -4.57
C ASP A 802 -3.08 -16.18 -5.33
N TYR A 803 -2.97 -16.28 -6.65
CA TYR A 803 -4.01 -16.83 -7.53
C TYR A 803 -4.25 -18.32 -7.31
N VAL A 804 -3.25 -19.05 -6.80
CA VAL A 804 -3.33 -20.49 -6.55
C VAL A 804 -3.86 -20.80 -5.15
N SER A 805 -3.61 -19.94 -4.16
CA SER A 805 -4.05 -20.18 -2.77
C SER A 805 -5.44 -19.65 -2.43
N GLY A 806 -6.09 -18.88 -3.32
CA GLY A 806 -7.44 -18.35 -3.06
C GLY A 806 -7.54 -17.48 -1.80
N ARG A 807 -6.45 -16.82 -1.37
CA ARG A 807 -6.45 -15.87 -0.25
C ARG A 807 -5.73 -14.59 -0.67
N ALA A 808 -6.40 -13.45 -0.48
CA ALA A 808 -5.80 -12.14 -0.67
C ALA A 808 -4.70 -11.90 0.38
N ASP A 809 -3.59 -11.30 -0.06
CA ASP A 809 -2.64 -10.53 0.76
C ASP A 809 -1.79 -11.22 1.85
N LEU A 810 -0.94 -12.17 1.46
CA LEU A 810 0.27 -12.51 2.20
C LEU A 810 1.48 -12.63 1.24
N SER A 811 2.65 -12.13 1.61
CA SER A 811 3.86 -12.26 0.76
C SER A 811 4.19 -13.72 0.40
N CYS A 812 4.89 -13.94 -0.72
CA CYS A 812 5.35 -15.24 -1.25
C CYS A 812 5.98 -16.20 -0.20
N THR A 813 6.56 -15.66 0.87
CA THR A 813 7.16 -16.38 2.00
C THR A 813 6.17 -16.87 3.07
N ALA A 814 4.86 -16.72 2.86
CA ALA A 814 3.79 -17.29 3.71
C ALA A 814 2.97 -18.38 2.99
N ARG A 815 3.37 -18.77 1.77
CA ARG A 815 2.51 -19.50 0.82
C ARG A 815 3.06 -20.87 0.38
N CYS A 816 4.07 -21.44 1.02
CA CYS A 816 4.59 -22.75 0.60
C CYS A 816 3.92 -23.91 1.34
N THR A 817 2.63 -24.17 1.04
CA THR A 817 1.97 -25.42 1.48
C THR A 817 2.50 -26.66 0.73
N SER A 818 3.32 -26.48 -0.32
CA SER A 818 4.15 -27.54 -0.90
C SER A 818 5.42 -27.00 -1.57
N ALA A 819 6.48 -27.81 -1.62
CA ALA A 819 7.71 -27.44 -2.33
C ALA A 819 7.54 -27.27 -3.85
N SER A 820 6.46 -27.81 -4.43
CA SER A 820 6.14 -27.62 -5.84
C SER A 820 5.65 -26.20 -6.14
N LEU A 821 4.93 -25.56 -5.20
CA LEU A 821 4.50 -24.16 -5.29
C LEU A 821 5.68 -23.20 -5.12
N CYS A 822 6.61 -23.53 -4.21
CA CYS A 822 7.86 -22.79 -4.05
C CYS A 822 8.76 -22.89 -5.30
N LEU A 823 8.81 -24.07 -5.94
CA LEU A 823 9.55 -24.27 -7.20
C LEU A 823 8.95 -23.44 -8.34
N ILE A 824 7.62 -23.33 -8.41
CA ILE A 824 6.92 -22.51 -9.40
C ILE A 824 7.31 -21.03 -9.24
N CYS A 825 7.32 -20.48 -8.03
CA CYS A 825 7.79 -19.11 -7.79
C CYS A 825 9.29 -18.92 -8.11
N CYS A 826 10.14 -19.89 -7.76
CA CYS A 826 11.58 -19.83 -8.03
C CYS A 826 11.91 -19.93 -9.54
N GLN A 827 11.15 -20.74 -10.28
CA GLN A 827 11.38 -20.96 -11.71
C GLN A 827 11.03 -19.74 -12.55
N VAL A 828 9.97 -19.00 -12.21
CA VAL A 828 9.54 -17.84 -13.01
C VAL A 828 10.36 -16.58 -12.68
N ASN A 829 10.78 -16.41 -11.41
CA ASN A 829 11.45 -15.17 -10.98
C ASN A 829 12.97 -15.13 -11.20
N GLY A 830 13.69 -16.25 -11.19
CA GLY A 830 15.16 -16.29 -11.33
C GLY A 830 15.97 -15.62 -10.19
N ASP A 831 15.38 -14.71 -9.40
CA ASP A 831 16.03 -13.87 -8.39
C ASP A 831 16.13 -14.51 -6.99
N CYS A 832 15.44 -15.62 -6.70
CA CYS A 832 15.61 -16.35 -5.44
C CYS A 832 17.04 -16.91 -5.26
N ARG A 833 17.86 -16.91 -6.33
CA ARG A 833 19.29 -17.30 -6.31
C ARG A 833 20.10 -16.52 -5.26
N ALA A 834 19.83 -15.22 -5.07
CA ALA A 834 20.62 -14.37 -4.17
C ALA A 834 20.17 -14.46 -2.70
N GLU A 835 18.86 -14.64 -2.46
CA GLU A 835 18.30 -14.72 -1.11
C GLU A 835 18.55 -16.09 -0.44
N CYS A 836 18.53 -17.17 -1.22
CA CYS A 836 18.97 -18.49 -0.76
C CYS A 836 20.49 -18.58 -0.52
N ALA A 837 21.30 -17.81 -1.27
CA ALA A 837 22.75 -17.77 -1.08
C ALA A 837 23.17 -16.99 0.19
N ARG A 838 22.45 -15.90 0.52
CA ARG A 838 22.70 -15.11 1.74
C ARG A 838 22.43 -15.87 3.04
N SER A 839 21.56 -16.87 3.01
CA SER A 839 21.27 -17.72 4.18
C SER A 839 22.36 -18.76 4.47
N CYS A 840 23.34 -18.94 3.57
CA CYS A 840 24.47 -19.86 3.74
C CYS A 840 25.79 -19.19 4.15
N THR A 841 25.86 -17.86 4.30
CA THR A 841 27.12 -17.12 4.54
C THR A 841 27.75 -17.36 5.92
N GLY A 842 27.09 -18.10 6.82
CA GLY A 842 27.61 -18.44 8.14
C GLY A 842 27.85 -19.94 8.39
N ASN A 843 27.54 -20.83 7.45
CA ASN A 843 27.62 -22.28 7.69
C ASN A 843 27.84 -23.11 6.39
N SER A 844 28.99 -22.91 5.75
CA SER A 844 29.36 -23.48 4.45
C SER A 844 29.47 -25.01 4.43
N ASP A 845 29.58 -25.67 5.59
CA ASP A 845 29.80 -27.12 5.70
C ASP A 845 28.51 -27.91 5.97
N SER A 846 27.34 -27.27 5.99
CA SER A 846 26.09 -28.01 6.14
C SER A 846 25.77 -28.81 4.87
N PRO A 847 25.31 -30.08 4.97
CA PRO A 847 24.84 -30.86 3.82
C PRO A 847 23.75 -30.16 3.00
N LEU A 848 23.07 -29.22 3.66
CA LEU A 848 21.98 -28.38 3.17
C LEU A 848 22.48 -27.29 2.22
N CYS A 849 23.58 -26.61 2.57
CA CYS A 849 24.21 -25.61 1.70
C CYS A 849 24.92 -26.28 0.52
N LYS A 850 25.56 -27.44 0.74
CA LYS A 850 26.26 -28.20 -0.32
C LYS A 850 25.32 -28.71 -1.42
N GLY A 851 24.12 -29.18 -1.05
CA GLY A 851 23.09 -29.59 -2.01
C GLY A 851 22.47 -28.42 -2.81
N PHE A 852 22.54 -27.20 -2.27
CA PHE A 852 22.08 -25.98 -2.95
C PHE A 852 23.12 -25.48 -3.96
N THR A 853 24.42 -25.51 -3.61
CA THR A 853 25.51 -25.17 -4.54
C THR A 853 25.56 -26.10 -5.75
N ASP A 854 25.36 -27.41 -5.55
CA ASP A 854 25.34 -28.41 -6.62
C ASP A 854 24.16 -28.23 -7.62
N TRP A 855 23.06 -27.60 -7.18
CA TRP A 855 21.91 -27.22 -8.03
C TRP A 855 22.13 -25.89 -8.75
N ILE A 856 22.77 -24.93 -8.08
CA ILE A 856 23.17 -23.64 -8.67
C ILE A 856 24.16 -23.85 -9.81
N ASP A 857 25.05 -24.84 -9.71
CA ASP A 857 26.11 -25.12 -10.69
C ASP A 857 25.69 -26.09 -11.83
N GLY A 858 24.40 -26.47 -11.89
CA GLY A 858 23.83 -27.21 -13.02
C GLY A 858 24.33 -28.66 -13.20
N ASN A 859 25.02 -29.23 -12.21
CA ASN A 859 25.80 -30.47 -12.40
C ASN A 859 25.09 -31.79 -12.04
N LYS A 860 23.88 -31.79 -11.43
CA LYS A 860 23.11 -33.02 -11.17
C LYS A 860 21.60 -32.82 -11.09
N SER A 861 20.85 -33.85 -11.50
CA SER A 861 19.44 -34.06 -11.14
C SER A 861 19.33 -34.67 -9.74
N PHE A 862 18.53 -34.06 -8.85
CA PHE A 862 18.31 -34.57 -7.49
C PHE A 862 17.61 -35.94 -7.47
N SER A 863 18.14 -36.86 -6.66
CA SER A 863 17.47 -38.10 -6.28
C SER A 863 16.23 -37.84 -5.41
N ASN A 864 15.33 -38.82 -5.29
CA ASN A 864 14.11 -38.69 -4.49
C ASN A 864 14.40 -38.42 -2.99
N GLU A 865 15.46 -39.00 -2.42
CA GLU A 865 15.85 -38.74 -1.03
C GLU A 865 16.37 -37.31 -0.81
N GLU A 866 17.08 -36.74 -1.79
CA GLU A 866 17.58 -35.36 -1.73
C GLU A 866 16.43 -34.35 -1.85
N ARG A 867 15.44 -34.62 -2.71
CA ARG A 867 14.21 -33.79 -2.80
C ARG A 867 13.43 -33.79 -1.50
N VAL A 868 13.32 -34.95 -0.82
CA VAL A 868 12.64 -35.05 0.48
C VAL A 868 13.40 -34.28 1.57
N ARG A 869 14.74 -34.28 1.56
CA ARG A 869 15.55 -33.50 2.51
C ARG A 869 15.48 -32.00 2.26
N LEU A 870 15.48 -31.57 0.99
CA LEU A 870 15.29 -30.15 0.62
C LEU A 870 13.90 -29.65 0.99
N ARG A 871 12.85 -30.48 0.84
CA ARG A 871 11.49 -30.18 1.32
C ARG A 871 11.43 -29.94 2.83
N LYS A 872 12.10 -30.81 3.62
CA LYS A 872 12.19 -30.67 5.09
C LYS A 872 12.98 -29.43 5.52
N ALA A 873 14.00 -29.05 4.75
CA ALA A 873 14.83 -27.89 5.05
C ALA A 873 14.20 -26.54 4.66
N ALA A 874 13.49 -26.49 3.53
CA ALA A 874 12.72 -25.31 3.12
C ALA A 874 11.64 -24.96 4.16
N HIS A 875 10.96 -25.98 4.71
CA HIS A 875 10.00 -25.83 5.80
C HIS A 875 10.62 -25.29 7.10
N GLN A 876 11.91 -25.56 7.35
CA GLN A 876 12.64 -25.05 8.52
C GLN A 876 13.10 -23.59 8.33
N LEU A 877 13.43 -23.21 7.09
CA LEU A 877 13.77 -21.83 6.72
C LEU A 877 12.55 -20.92 6.77
N GLU A 878 11.38 -21.43 6.37
CA GLU A 878 10.08 -20.75 6.43
C GLU A 878 9.77 -20.28 7.86
N LYS A 879 9.96 -21.15 8.87
CA LYS A 879 9.80 -20.83 10.30
C LYS A 879 10.81 -19.81 10.83
N THR A 880 12.01 -19.77 10.24
CA THR A 880 13.05 -18.80 10.65
C THR A 880 12.77 -17.42 10.06
N LEU A 881 12.15 -17.36 8.87
CA LEU A 881 11.70 -16.11 8.25
C LEU A 881 10.45 -15.53 8.92
N GLU A 882 9.56 -16.40 9.41
CA GLU A 882 8.35 -16.03 10.17
C GLU A 882 8.70 -15.32 11.48
N ALA A 883 9.75 -15.78 12.17
CA ALA A 883 10.31 -15.09 13.35
C ALA A 883 10.94 -13.72 13.04
N TYR A 884 11.26 -13.42 11.78
CA TYR A 884 11.81 -12.13 11.34
C TYR A 884 10.73 -11.13 10.92
N LYS A 885 9.51 -11.61 10.60
CA LYS A 885 8.38 -10.78 10.12
C LYS A 885 7.59 -10.11 11.24
N SER A 886 7.74 -10.55 12.49
CA SER A 886 7.06 -10.00 13.67
C SER A 886 7.52 -8.58 14.09
N ASN A 887 8.39 -7.93 13.30
CA ASN A 887 8.95 -6.60 13.59
C ASN A 887 8.31 -5.43 12.80
N SER A 888 7.08 -5.56 12.30
CA SER A 888 6.33 -4.43 11.73
C SER A 888 4.86 -4.50 12.15
N PRO A 889 4.45 -3.75 13.18
CA PRO A 889 3.08 -3.77 13.71
C PRO A 889 2.02 -3.18 12.77
N ASN A 890 2.42 -2.60 11.63
CA ASN A 890 1.54 -1.98 10.64
C ASN A 890 1.78 -2.61 9.27
N LYS A 891 1.21 -3.79 9.04
CA LYS A 891 0.93 -4.30 7.70
C LYS A 891 -0.48 -4.86 7.64
#